data_AF-A0A1G1NV00-F1
#
_entry.id   AF-A0A1G1NV00-F1
#
_cell.length_a   1.000
_cell.length_b   1.000
_cell.length_c   1.000
_cell.angle_alpha   90.00
_cell.angle_beta   90.00
_cell.angle_gamma   90.00
#
_symmetry.space_group_name_H-M   'P 1'
#
loop_
_entity.id
_entity.type
_entity.pdbx_description
1 polymer ?
#
loop_
_entity_poly.entity_id
_entity_poly.type
_entity_poly.pdbx_seq_one_letter_code
_entity_poly.pdbx_strand_id
1 'polypeptide(L)'
;MIKPFKTYQLPDNLEDEINALEQNVERFKRGEISLVEFKVQRVPFGCYEQRKKDTYMVRIRCAGSVVKPQQLKKIAEISKVHAASYIHLTTRQEIQLHYVLLDSLIPVIRELKTVGLSPRGGGGNTIRNIMAQEDAGIAADEAFDVSPYAIALTTRFTSEPDSWNLPRKYKHAFSGSAEDRGYASIHDVGFIAKIKDGQKGFKVYLAGGLGAKPQLAIVVHDFIPESEVYNVAKAAKNLFYKNGNRKNKHAARLRFVLKKLGEVEFKRKYFEELEAVHKEHYPPLEISEIDNVAVDPGIPVDTVADRKDFELWKKRFVQEQKQKGAFCVILPAHLGHVDNDNAIALADFLAPFGENTLRIRKDQNFLVRNIPEKYLPNVYTMLKAHFENFNQPFIIDKIIACAGASTCQLGICLSPGAATAIKRTLEHVDFDLDAASDARINISGCPNSCGQHHVGHIGFYGKVSRKGDKVIPAYNVMTGGKVKDGETELAQQVGEIASKDVPNLVRDALKTYVGKKAKYPTFEEYTRSEEGRADIKALCATYKKDSDLAQEYYFDWGTDKIFSVAERGKGECSAGIFDLIESDLGHIQKAQKLIEEIETNGGDAGQKAGLLKDVVFYSSRVLLVSRALEPKSVQEAYNYFREHFINTGLVEKSFDDLLKIAESGDFNALIDKKDRVFALATRMQLLYDVMDPSFNFQLPGGEVITAPADKVGMTASASATAAKTAVQDAVAGKPAAVKDFRGVGCPMNFVKTKIELAKLKPHDILEIYLDDGAPIENVPGSVREEGHKVLAQKKVGDHWTVLIQKQ
;
A
#
# COMPACT_ATOMS: atom_id res chain seq x y z
N MET A 1 6.89 -7.83 -35.70
CA MET A 1 6.99 -6.56 -34.94
C MET A 1 6.98 -6.92 -33.47
N ILE A 2 7.65 -6.15 -32.61
CA ILE A 2 7.56 -6.30 -31.15
C ILE A 2 6.29 -5.57 -30.67
N LYS A 3 5.52 -6.18 -29.76
CA LYS A 3 4.33 -5.56 -29.15
C LYS A 3 4.75 -4.36 -28.28
N PRO A 4 4.00 -3.23 -28.28
CA PRO A 4 4.25 -2.13 -27.35
C PRO A 4 4.20 -2.58 -25.89
N PHE A 5 5.26 -2.34 -25.12
CA PHE A 5 5.38 -2.85 -23.76
C PHE A 5 4.55 -2.00 -22.78
N LYS A 6 3.40 -2.55 -22.36
CA LYS A 6 2.47 -1.87 -21.44
C LYS A 6 2.87 -2.11 -19.98
N THR A 7 3.04 -1.03 -19.23
CA THR A 7 3.02 -1.04 -17.76
C THR A 7 1.59 -1.00 -17.23
N TYR A 8 1.41 -0.93 -15.91
CA TYR A 8 0.08 -0.66 -15.33
C TYR A 8 -0.42 0.73 -15.78
N GLN A 9 -1.73 0.89 -15.88
CA GLN A 9 -2.35 2.17 -16.25
C GLN A 9 -2.66 2.97 -14.98
N LEU A 10 -2.60 4.29 -15.08
CA LEU A 10 -3.06 5.19 -14.02
C LEU A 10 -4.59 5.35 -14.12
N PRO A 11 -5.34 5.41 -13.01
CA PRO A 11 -6.78 5.61 -13.06
C PRO A 11 -7.11 7.06 -13.46
N ASP A 12 -8.20 7.26 -14.21
CA ASP A 12 -8.53 8.56 -14.82
C ASP A 12 -8.74 9.67 -13.78
N ASN A 13 -9.34 9.33 -12.63
CA ASN A 13 -9.59 10.24 -11.51
C ASN A 13 -8.33 10.68 -10.75
N LEU A 14 -7.14 10.17 -11.08
CA LEU A 14 -5.90 10.49 -10.37
C LEU A 14 -5.58 11.99 -10.40
N GLU A 15 -5.96 12.72 -11.44
CA GLU A 15 -5.75 14.17 -11.50
C GLU A 15 -6.56 14.91 -10.42
N ASP A 16 -7.82 14.55 -10.22
CA ASP A 16 -8.67 15.15 -9.20
C ASP A 16 -8.19 14.82 -7.78
N GLU A 17 -7.67 13.60 -7.57
CA GLU A 17 -7.04 13.23 -6.31
C GLU A 17 -5.73 14.01 -6.05
N ILE A 18 -4.95 14.33 -7.09
CA ILE A 18 -3.76 15.19 -6.98
C ILE A 18 -4.17 16.63 -6.66
N ASN A 19 -5.19 17.16 -7.35
CA ASN A 19 -5.73 18.51 -7.10
C ASN A 19 -6.26 18.64 -5.65
N ALA A 20 -6.96 17.61 -5.14
CA ALA A 20 -7.39 17.56 -3.75
C ALA A 20 -6.22 17.45 -2.76
N LEU A 21 -5.15 16.71 -3.07
CA LEU A 21 -3.95 16.66 -2.23
C LEU A 21 -3.22 18.01 -2.21
N GLU A 22 -3.11 18.70 -3.35
CA GLU A 22 -2.49 20.03 -3.49
C GLU A 22 -3.25 21.07 -2.65
N GLN A 23 -4.58 21.11 -2.75
CA GLN A 23 -5.41 21.94 -1.87
C GLN A 23 -5.15 21.63 -0.39
N ASN A 24 -5.05 20.35 -0.01
CA ASN A 24 -4.78 19.96 1.38
C ASN A 24 -3.34 20.28 1.85
N VAL A 25 -2.34 20.30 0.96
CA VAL A 25 -0.99 20.82 1.27
C VAL A 25 -1.07 22.32 1.63
N GLU A 26 -1.77 23.12 0.82
CA GLU A 26 -1.91 24.56 1.06
C GLU A 26 -2.76 24.88 2.30
N ARG A 27 -3.81 24.10 2.57
CA ARG A 27 -4.57 24.17 3.83
C ARG A 27 -3.69 23.84 5.04
N PHE A 28 -2.85 22.82 4.95
CA PHE A 28 -1.91 22.43 6.02
C PHE A 28 -0.87 23.53 6.30
N LYS A 29 -0.29 24.14 5.25
CA LYS A 29 0.63 25.29 5.38
C LYS A 29 0.00 26.49 6.11
N ARG A 30 -1.29 26.78 5.83
CA ARG A 30 -2.04 27.85 6.50
C ARG A 30 -2.57 27.48 7.89
N GLY A 31 -2.34 26.24 8.35
CA GLY A 31 -2.82 25.74 9.65
C GLY A 31 -4.32 25.41 9.69
N GLU A 32 -5.00 25.35 8.55
CA GLU A 32 -6.44 25.10 8.43
C GLU A 32 -6.82 23.62 8.63
N ILE A 33 -5.86 22.70 8.51
CA ILE A 33 -6.01 21.28 8.87
C ILE A 33 -4.83 20.85 9.75
N SER A 34 -5.09 19.93 10.67
CA SER A 34 -4.07 19.35 11.54
C SER A 34 -3.10 18.43 10.80
N LEU A 35 -1.96 18.14 11.44
CA LEU A 35 -1.04 17.10 10.99
C LEU A 35 -1.72 15.72 10.87
N VAL A 36 -2.76 15.44 11.67
CA VAL A 36 -3.47 14.16 11.64
C VAL A 36 -4.36 14.06 10.41
N GLU A 37 -5.10 15.13 10.09
CA GLU A 37 -5.90 15.23 8.86
C GLU A 37 -5.00 15.19 7.62
N PHE A 38 -3.93 16.00 7.57
CA PHE A 38 -3.00 16.01 6.45
C PHE A 38 -2.33 14.64 6.24
N LYS A 39 -1.89 13.97 7.32
CA LYS A 39 -1.35 12.60 7.30
C LYS A 39 -2.34 11.61 6.65
N VAL A 40 -3.63 11.68 6.96
CA VAL A 40 -4.63 10.77 6.38
C VAL A 40 -4.80 10.99 4.87
N GLN A 41 -4.60 12.21 4.36
CA GLN A 41 -4.63 12.51 2.92
C GLN A 41 -3.31 12.13 2.20
N ARG A 42 -2.14 12.51 2.72
CA ARG A 42 -0.85 12.28 2.05
C ARG A 42 -0.34 10.84 2.12
N VAL A 43 -0.67 10.09 3.17
CA VAL A 43 -0.11 8.74 3.39
C VAL A 43 -0.70 7.70 2.42
N PRO A 44 -1.99 7.72 2.02
CA PRO A 44 -2.49 6.95 0.86
C PRO A 44 -1.78 7.28 -0.46
N PHE A 45 -1.26 8.50 -0.62
CA PHE A 45 -0.37 8.92 -1.73
C PHE A 45 1.08 8.45 -1.58
N GLY A 46 1.41 7.64 -0.58
CA GLY A 46 2.77 7.11 -0.38
C GLY A 46 3.75 8.11 0.23
N CYS A 47 3.30 9.30 0.63
CA CYS A 47 4.11 10.37 1.20
C CYS A 47 4.17 10.26 2.73
N TYR A 48 5.34 9.87 3.25
CA TYR A 48 5.60 9.51 4.64
C TYR A 48 6.61 10.45 5.30
N GLU A 49 6.28 11.01 6.46
CA GLU A 49 7.19 11.90 7.18
C GLU A 49 8.36 11.11 7.80
N GLN A 50 9.57 11.64 7.60
CA GLN A 50 10.82 11.05 8.10
C GLN A 50 11.19 11.65 9.47
N ARG A 51 12.21 11.09 10.12
CA ARG A 51 12.74 11.61 11.40
C ARG A 51 13.23 13.07 11.34
N LYS A 52 13.74 13.51 10.18
CA LYS A 52 14.01 14.93 9.92
C LYS A 52 12.66 15.60 9.62
N LYS A 53 12.20 16.46 10.52
CA LYS A 53 10.94 17.22 10.44
C LYS A 53 10.79 17.88 9.06
N ASP A 54 9.55 17.97 8.58
CA ASP A 54 9.17 18.61 7.31
C ASP A 54 9.79 17.98 6.04
N THR A 55 10.40 16.79 6.18
CA THR A 55 10.92 16.00 5.05
C THR A 55 10.21 14.65 4.93
N TYR A 56 10.00 14.23 3.69
CA TYR A 56 9.13 13.13 3.33
C TYR A 56 9.84 12.10 2.44
N MET A 57 9.52 10.84 2.67
CA MET A 57 9.76 9.76 1.72
C MET A 57 8.53 9.63 0.81
N VAL A 58 8.75 9.58 -0.50
CA VAL A 58 7.71 9.34 -1.51
C VAL A 58 7.96 7.98 -2.15
N ARG A 59 6.96 7.08 -2.08
CA ARG A 59 7.08 5.69 -2.55
C ARG A 59 6.33 5.44 -3.86
N ILE A 60 7.08 5.27 -4.93
CA ILE A 60 6.62 5.10 -6.31
C ILE A 60 6.23 3.63 -6.57
N ARG A 61 5.09 3.42 -7.21
CA ARG A 61 4.60 2.09 -7.60
C ARG A 61 5.27 1.59 -8.88
N CYS A 62 5.75 0.35 -8.87
CA CYS A 62 6.40 -0.30 -10.02
C CYS A 62 5.80 -1.73 -10.16
N ALA A 63 4.64 -1.82 -10.82
CA ALA A 63 3.82 -3.02 -10.85
C ALA A 63 4.53 -4.20 -11.52
N GLY A 64 4.35 -5.41 -10.98
CA GLY A 64 4.99 -6.62 -11.53
C GLY A 64 6.52 -6.55 -11.58
N SER A 65 7.13 -5.71 -10.72
CA SER A 65 8.57 -5.37 -10.68
C SER A 65 9.12 -4.59 -11.88
N VAL A 66 8.25 -4.10 -12.78
CA VAL A 66 8.64 -3.39 -14.00
C VAL A 66 8.94 -1.92 -13.75
N VAL A 67 10.06 -1.45 -14.33
CA VAL A 67 10.39 -0.05 -14.62
C VAL A 67 10.98 -0.01 -16.03
N LYS A 68 10.51 0.90 -16.90
CA LYS A 68 11.14 1.17 -18.20
C LYS A 68 12.43 2.00 -18.02
N PRO A 69 13.41 1.96 -18.93
CA PRO A 69 14.58 2.84 -18.87
C PRO A 69 14.21 4.33 -18.76
N GLN A 70 13.29 4.81 -19.60
CA GLN A 70 12.79 6.19 -19.59
C GLN A 70 12.10 6.56 -18.26
N GLN A 71 11.44 5.60 -17.62
CA GLN A 71 10.86 5.77 -16.28
C GLN A 71 11.96 5.87 -15.21
N LEU A 72 12.99 5.00 -15.25
CA LEU A 72 14.13 5.09 -14.33
C LEU A 72 14.81 6.46 -14.42
N LYS A 73 15.12 6.90 -15.64
CA LYS A 73 15.71 8.21 -15.91
C LYS A 73 14.88 9.34 -15.30
N LYS A 74 13.57 9.38 -15.59
CA LYS A 74 12.71 10.44 -15.08
C LYS A 74 12.59 10.43 -13.55
N ILE A 75 12.54 9.25 -12.91
CA ILE A 75 12.56 9.14 -11.44
C ILE A 75 13.87 9.72 -10.86
N ALA A 76 15.01 9.42 -11.48
CA ALA A 76 16.32 9.90 -11.02
C ALA A 76 16.52 11.40 -11.27
N GLU A 77 16.00 11.95 -12.37
CA GLU A 77 15.92 13.40 -12.62
C GLU A 77 15.09 14.11 -11.55
N ILE A 78 13.87 13.62 -11.28
CA ILE A 78 13.00 14.13 -10.21
C ILE A 78 13.72 14.06 -8.85
N SER A 79 14.39 12.93 -8.57
CA SER A 79 15.18 12.74 -7.35
C SER A 79 16.28 13.79 -7.20
N LYS A 80 17.00 14.10 -8.29
CA LYS A 80 18.11 15.07 -8.31
C LYS A 80 17.66 16.52 -8.09
N VAL A 81 16.40 16.86 -8.39
CA VAL A 81 15.81 18.19 -8.14
C VAL A 81 15.13 18.28 -6.77
N HIS A 82 14.41 17.23 -6.35
CA HIS A 82 13.45 17.29 -5.26
C HIS A 82 13.77 16.41 -4.04
N ALA A 83 14.84 15.60 -4.06
CA ALA A 83 15.10 14.56 -3.07
C ALA A 83 16.60 14.39 -2.73
N ALA A 84 17.00 13.19 -2.30
CA ALA A 84 18.38 12.80 -2.07
C ALA A 84 19.19 12.65 -3.37
N SER A 85 20.52 12.53 -3.26
CA SER A 85 21.41 12.20 -4.37
C SER A 85 21.20 10.80 -4.97
N TYR A 86 20.33 9.98 -4.37
CA TYR A 86 20.08 8.58 -4.75
C TYR A 86 18.58 8.25 -4.76
N ILE A 87 18.23 7.25 -5.57
CA ILE A 87 16.97 6.51 -5.49
C ILE A 87 17.15 5.27 -4.61
N HIS A 88 16.09 4.82 -3.90
CA HIS A 88 16.16 3.65 -3.03
C HIS A 88 15.20 2.53 -3.49
N LEU A 89 15.77 1.39 -3.88
CA LEU A 89 15.10 0.15 -4.28
C LEU A 89 14.65 -0.66 -3.06
N THR A 90 13.51 -1.33 -3.16
CA THR A 90 12.83 -1.91 -1.99
C THR A 90 12.50 -3.40 -2.08
N THR A 91 12.34 -4.01 -0.90
CA THR A 91 11.81 -5.37 -0.69
C THR A 91 10.33 -5.58 -1.10
N ARG A 92 9.76 -4.65 -1.87
CA ARG A 92 8.44 -4.70 -2.52
C ARG A 92 8.49 -4.42 -4.02
N GLN A 93 9.69 -4.30 -4.58
CA GLN A 93 9.89 -3.98 -5.99
C GLN A 93 9.24 -2.62 -6.33
N GLU A 94 9.32 -1.67 -5.38
CA GLU A 94 8.93 -0.26 -5.46
C GLU A 94 10.21 0.60 -5.39
N ILE A 95 10.17 1.85 -5.85
CA ILE A 95 11.25 2.84 -5.64
C ILE A 95 10.82 3.87 -4.59
N GLN A 96 11.74 4.34 -3.75
CA GLN A 96 11.53 5.44 -2.81
C GLN A 96 12.46 6.61 -3.14
N LEU A 97 11.89 7.81 -3.15
CA LEU A 97 12.62 9.07 -3.03
C LEU A 97 12.65 9.47 -1.55
N HIS A 98 13.78 9.99 -1.06
CA HIS A 98 13.97 10.36 0.33
C HIS A 98 14.33 11.84 0.50
N TYR A 99 13.92 12.43 1.62
CA TYR A 99 14.13 13.82 2.02
C TYR A 99 13.42 14.87 1.14
N VAL A 100 12.31 14.48 0.49
CA VAL A 100 11.47 15.38 -0.31
C VAL A 100 10.84 16.43 0.60
N LEU A 101 10.90 17.71 0.22
CA LEU A 101 10.31 18.80 0.98
C LEU A 101 8.78 18.88 0.77
N LEU A 102 8.06 19.51 1.71
CA LEU A 102 6.60 19.69 1.61
C LEU A 102 6.16 20.30 0.26
N ASP A 103 6.84 21.36 -0.17
CA ASP A 103 6.58 22.07 -1.44
C ASP A 103 6.89 21.23 -2.68
N SER A 104 7.75 20.22 -2.54
CA SER A 104 8.13 19.32 -3.63
C SER A 104 7.20 18.12 -3.79
N LEU A 105 6.28 17.86 -2.84
CA LEU A 105 5.38 16.71 -2.92
C LEU A 105 4.51 16.72 -4.19
N ILE A 106 3.89 17.85 -4.52
CA ILE A 106 3.01 17.92 -5.68
C ILE A 106 3.78 17.95 -7.01
N PRO A 107 4.87 18.74 -7.18
CA PRO A 107 5.76 18.64 -8.34
C PRO A 107 6.20 17.20 -8.63
N VAL A 108 6.74 16.49 -7.63
CA VAL A 108 7.15 15.08 -7.75
C VAL A 108 6.01 14.19 -8.25
N ILE A 109 4.79 14.34 -7.70
CA ILE A 109 3.64 13.52 -8.11
C ILE A 109 3.18 13.86 -9.54
N ARG A 110 3.12 15.15 -9.90
CA ARG A 110 2.73 15.62 -11.23
C ARG A 110 3.75 15.19 -12.29
N GLU A 111 5.04 15.26 -12.01
CA GLU A 111 6.08 14.79 -12.93
C GLU A 111 6.07 13.26 -13.10
N LEU A 112 5.89 12.47 -12.04
CA LEU A 112 5.76 11.01 -12.15
C LEU A 112 4.59 10.60 -13.05
N LYS A 113 3.46 11.33 -13.01
CA LYS A 113 2.30 11.10 -13.88
C LYS A 113 2.67 11.15 -15.36
N THR A 114 3.59 12.03 -15.76
CA THR A 114 3.99 12.22 -17.18
C THR A 114 4.63 10.98 -17.80
N VAL A 115 5.22 10.08 -16.99
CA VAL A 115 5.80 8.81 -17.43
C VAL A 115 4.98 7.58 -17.01
N GLY A 116 3.69 7.79 -16.70
CA GLY A 116 2.76 6.71 -16.34
C GLY A 116 2.98 6.12 -14.95
N LEU A 117 3.60 6.88 -14.03
CA LEU A 117 3.88 6.44 -12.66
C LEU A 117 3.09 7.26 -11.64
N SER A 118 2.92 6.68 -10.44
CA SER A 118 2.30 7.37 -9.31
C SER A 118 2.73 6.73 -7.98
N PRO A 119 2.89 7.50 -6.89
CA PRO A 119 3.10 6.95 -5.56
C PRO A 119 1.77 6.56 -4.86
N ARG A 120 0.62 6.73 -5.52
CA ARG A 120 -0.69 6.35 -4.99
C ARG A 120 -0.75 4.87 -4.63
N GLY A 121 -1.18 4.60 -3.39
CA GLY A 121 -1.16 3.28 -2.79
C GLY A 121 0.23 2.76 -2.38
N GLY A 122 1.28 3.59 -2.44
CA GLY A 122 2.56 3.29 -1.80
C GLY A 122 2.41 3.22 -0.27
N GLY A 123 1.44 3.95 0.30
CA GLY A 123 1.22 4.04 1.74
C GLY A 123 -0.21 3.68 2.21
N GLY A 124 -0.65 4.25 3.32
CA GLY A 124 -2.00 4.08 3.90
C GLY A 124 -2.44 2.65 4.23
N ASN A 125 -3.75 2.48 4.43
CA ASN A 125 -4.44 1.20 4.52
C ASN A 125 -4.99 0.78 3.13
N THR A 126 -4.10 0.77 2.16
CA THR A 126 -4.41 0.54 0.74
C THR A 126 -3.92 -0.83 0.25
N ILE A 127 -4.31 -1.18 -0.98
CA ILE A 127 -3.58 -2.15 -1.81
C ILE A 127 -2.20 -1.58 -2.16
N ARG A 128 -1.13 -2.28 -1.77
CA ARG A 128 0.27 -1.95 -2.06
C ARG A 128 0.71 -2.51 -3.43
N ASN A 129 1.92 -2.16 -3.88
CA ASN A 129 2.47 -2.68 -5.13
C ASN A 129 2.33 -4.21 -5.23
N ILE A 130 1.87 -4.68 -6.38
CA ILE A 130 1.67 -6.11 -6.66
C ILE A 130 3.00 -6.65 -7.20
N MET A 131 3.59 -7.56 -6.44
CA MET A 131 4.89 -8.15 -6.75
C MET A 131 4.75 -9.27 -7.78
N ALA A 132 5.79 -9.46 -8.58
CA ALA A 132 6.00 -10.65 -9.44
C ALA A 132 7.45 -11.10 -9.25
N GLN A 133 7.77 -12.37 -9.52
CA GLN A 133 9.17 -12.81 -9.54
C GLN A 133 9.98 -11.98 -10.56
N GLU A 134 11.15 -11.49 -10.18
CA GLU A 134 11.97 -10.59 -11.00
C GLU A 134 12.42 -11.20 -12.34
N ASP A 135 12.53 -12.53 -12.37
CA ASP A 135 12.88 -13.39 -13.50
C ASP A 135 11.64 -13.86 -14.30
N ALA A 136 10.45 -13.31 -14.02
CA ALA A 136 9.21 -13.66 -14.72
C ALA A 136 9.34 -13.44 -16.23
N GLY A 137 9.05 -14.46 -17.03
CA GLY A 137 9.18 -14.45 -18.49
C GLY A 137 10.51 -14.95 -19.04
N ILE A 138 11.55 -15.06 -18.21
CA ILE A 138 12.92 -15.44 -18.63
C ILE A 138 13.47 -16.64 -17.85
N ALA A 139 12.91 -16.94 -16.67
CA ALA A 139 13.24 -18.12 -15.88
C ALA A 139 12.99 -19.44 -16.65
N ALA A 140 13.91 -20.39 -16.51
CA ALA A 140 13.85 -21.69 -17.19
C ALA A 140 12.85 -22.67 -16.54
N ASP A 141 12.52 -22.50 -15.25
CA ASP A 141 11.67 -23.38 -14.45
C ASP A 141 10.25 -22.85 -14.21
N GLU A 142 9.89 -21.69 -14.75
CA GLU A 142 8.53 -21.15 -14.61
C GLU A 142 7.53 -21.82 -15.57
N ALA A 143 6.29 -21.95 -15.11
CA ALA A 143 5.18 -22.43 -15.93
C ALA A 143 4.81 -21.42 -17.04
N PHE A 144 4.79 -20.12 -16.74
CA PHE A 144 4.60 -19.01 -17.68
C PHE A 144 4.97 -17.66 -17.04
N ASP A 145 5.09 -16.60 -17.85
CA ASP A 145 5.37 -15.24 -17.37
C ASP A 145 4.19 -14.71 -16.54
N VAL A 146 4.43 -14.42 -15.25
CA VAL A 146 3.39 -13.92 -14.34
C VAL A 146 3.31 -12.39 -14.26
N SER A 147 4.22 -11.67 -14.93
CA SER A 147 4.23 -10.19 -14.97
C SER A 147 2.92 -9.59 -15.51
N PRO A 148 2.31 -10.11 -16.59
CA PRO A 148 1.06 -9.57 -17.14
C PRO A 148 -0.10 -9.52 -16.14
N TYR A 149 -0.27 -10.57 -15.33
CA TYR A 149 -1.34 -10.68 -14.33
C TYR A 149 -1.12 -9.71 -13.16
N ALA A 150 0.13 -9.56 -12.73
CA ALA A 150 0.50 -8.57 -11.71
C ALA A 150 0.24 -7.13 -12.18
N ILE A 151 0.49 -6.84 -13.46
CA ILE A 151 0.25 -5.54 -14.11
C ILE A 151 -1.26 -5.28 -14.27
N ALA A 152 -2.00 -6.22 -14.87
CA ALA A 152 -3.43 -6.09 -15.13
C ALA A 152 -4.26 -6.03 -13.83
N LEU A 153 -3.93 -6.86 -12.82
CA LEU A 153 -4.56 -6.79 -11.50
C LEU A 153 -4.23 -5.46 -10.78
N THR A 154 -3.03 -4.90 -11.00
CA THR A 154 -2.71 -3.55 -10.48
C THR A 154 -3.62 -2.51 -11.09
N THR A 155 -3.71 -2.47 -12.43
CA THR A 155 -4.55 -1.53 -13.19
C THR A 155 -6.01 -1.59 -12.71
N ARG A 156 -6.61 -2.80 -12.70
CA ARG A 156 -7.99 -3.02 -12.24
C ARG A 156 -8.20 -2.48 -10.82
N PHE A 157 -7.30 -2.84 -9.89
CA PHE A 157 -7.43 -2.43 -8.49
C PHE A 157 -7.11 -0.96 -8.20
N THR A 158 -6.32 -0.27 -9.03
CA THR A 158 -6.09 1.18 -8.86
C THR A 158 -7.31 2.02 -9.22
N SER A 159 -8.19 1.52 -10.10
CA SER A 159 -9.44 2.19 -10.48
C SER A 159 -10.63 1.87 -9.56
N GLU A 160 -10.45 1.01 -8.56
CA GLU A 160 -11.50 0.64 -7.59
C GLU A 160 -11.41 1.47 -6.30
N PRO A 161 -12.41 2.31 -5.93
CA PRO A 161 -12.33 3.20 -4.77
C PRO A 161 -12.14 2.50 -3.41
N ASP A 162 -12.69 1.30 -3.23
CA ASP A 162 -12.58 0.49 -2.00
C ASP A 162 -11.13 0.01 -1.74
N SER A 163 -10.29 -0.06 -2.77
CA SER A 163 -8.85 -0.38 -2.68
C SER A 163 -8.05 0.61 -1.83
N TRP A 164 -8.62 1.78 -1.53
CA TRP A 164 -7.97 2.87 -0.80
C TRP A 164 -8.31 2.94 0.70
N ASN A 165 -9.37 2.24 1.15
CA ASN A 165 -9.87 2.28 2.53
C ASN A 165 -10.12 0.87 3.10
N LEU A 166 -9.10 0.00 3.00
CA LEU A 166 -9.11 -1.32 3.64
C LEU A 166 -8.82 -1.19 5.15
N PRO A 167 -9.04 -2.23 5.97
CA PRO A 167 -8.68 -2.18 7.39
C PRO A 167 -7.18 -2.00 7.65
N ARG A 168 -6.33 -2.46 6.72
CA ARG A 168 -4.87 -2.32 6.80
C ARG A 168 -4.22 -2.51 5.42
N LYS A 169 -2.91 -2.24 5.33
CA LYS A 169 -2.11 -2.50 4.12
C LYS A 169 -2.30 -3.94 3.61
N TYR A 170 -2.67 -4.07 2.34
CA TYR A 170 -2.99 -5.33 1.66
C TYR A 170 -1.97 -5.58 0.54
N LYS A 171 -1.40 -6.78 0.47
CA LYS A 171 -0.23 -7.10 -0.37
C LYS A 171 -0.47 -8.37 -1.19
N HIS A 172 -0.25 -8.25 -2.49
CA HIS A 172 -0.27 -9.34 -3.46
C HIS A 172 1.16 -9.73 -3.87
N ALA A 173 1.31 -10.97 -4.37
CA ALA A 173 2.53 -11.52 -4.95
C ALA A 173 2.23 -12.63 -5.96
N PHE A 174 3.00 -12.68 -7.06
CA PHE A 174 2.92 -13.72 -8.09
C PHE A 174 4.29 -14.42 -8.27
N SER A 175 4.31 -15.75 -8.21
CA SER A 175 5.46 -16.59 -8.59
C SER A 175 5.15 -17.39 -9.86
N GLY A 176 6.14 -17.53 -10.74
CA GLY A 176 6.05 -18.31 -11.97
C GLY A 176 6.43 -19.78 -11.80
N SER A 177 7.19 -20.13 -10.77
CA SER A 177 7.54 -21.53 -10.44
C SER A 177 7.27 -21.90 -8.98
N ALA A 178 7.40 -23.21 -8.69
CA ALA A 178 7.25 -23.78 -7.36
C ALA A 178 8.30 -23.27 -6.35
N GLU A 179 9.44 -22.73 -6.80
CA GLU A 179 10.47 -22.12 -5.94
C GLU A 179 10.03 -20.79 -5.28
N ASP A 180 8.76 -20.40 -5.45
CA ASP A 180 8.10 -19.23 -4.88
C ASP A 180 8.95 -17.95 -4.89
N ARG A 181 9.63 -17.67 -6.00
CA ARG A 181 10.48 -16.45 -6.13
C ARG A 181 9.65 -15.17 -6.05
N GLY A 182 8.34 -15.24 -6.25
CA GLY A 182 7.40 -14.15 -6.00
C GLY A 182 7.09 -13.89 -4.51
N TYR A 183 7.40 -14.83 -3.60
CA TYR A 183 7.01 -14.82 -2.19
C TYR A 183 5.47 -14.85 -1.96
N ALA A 184 4.73 -15.56 -2.80
CA ALA A 184 3.29 -15.78 -2.70
C ALA A 184 2.85 -16.33 -1.33
N SER A 185 3.55 -17.35 -0.83
CA SER A 185 3.21 -18.08 0.42
C SER A 185 3.35 -17.26 1.71
N ILE A 186 3.83 -16.01 1.64
CA ILE A 186 3.99 -15.10 2.79
C ILE A 186 3.27 -13.74 2.63
N HIS A 187 2.34 -13.62 1.67
CA HIS A 187 1.58 -12.39 1.40
C HIS A 187 0.10 -12.48 1.80
N ASP A 188 -0.64 -11.35 1.79
CA ASP A 188 -2.08 -11.38 2.12
C ASP A 188 -2.85 -12.16 1.03
N VAL A 189 -2.39 -12.05 -0.22
CA VAL A 189 -2.76 -12.90 -1.36
C VAL A 189 -1.48 -13.30 -2.10
N GLY A 190 -1.39 -14.57 -2.50
CA GLY A 190 -0.29 -15.12 -3.27
C GLY A 190 -0.80 -16.04 -4.38
N PHE A 191 -0.21 -15.91 -5.57
CA PHE A 191 -0.48 -16.77 -6.72
C PHE A 191 0.82 -17.47 -7.15
N ILE A 192 0.79 -18.78 -7.33
CA ILE A 192 1.91 -19.56 -7.89
C ILE A 192 1.43 -20.22 -9.19
N ALA A 193 2.05 -19.89 -10.31
CA ALA A 193 1.65 -20.39 -11.63
C ALA A 193 1.75 -21.93 -11.71
N LYS A 194 0.77 -22.52 -12.38
CA LYS A 194 0.64 -23.94 -12.66
C LYS A 194 0.10 -24.12 -14.08
N ILE A 195 0.53 -25.17 -14.76
CA ILE A 195 -0.20 -25.71 -15.91
C ILE A 195 -0.86 -27.01 -15.43
N LYS A 196 -2.16 -27.16 -15.69
CA LYS A 196 -2.92 -28.38 -15.41
C LYS A 196 -3.72 -28.74 -16.66
N ASP A 197 -3.58 -29.97 -17.15
CA ASP A 197 -4.34 -30.48 -18.30
C ASP A 197 -4.25 -29.56 -19.55
N GLY A 198 -3.10 -28.90 -19.73
CA GLY A 198 -2.85 -27.90 -20.78
C GLY A 198 -3.32 -26.47 -20.48
N GLN A 199 -4.17 -26.28 -19.47
CA GLN A 199 -4.68 -24.97 -19.05
C GLN A 199 -3.70 -24.22 -18.16
N LYS A 200 -3.49 -22.93 -18.43
CA LYS A 200 -2.78 -22.01 -17.53
C LYS A 200 -3.65 -21.66 -16.31
N GLY A 201 -3.02 -21.63 -15.14
CA GLY A 201 -3.71 -21.26 -13.90
C GLY A 201 -2.76 -21.05 -12.73
N PHE A 202 -3.33 -20.95 -11.53
CA PHE A 202 -2.58 -20.61 -10.32
C PHE A 202 -3.02 -21.44 -9.11
N LYS A 203 -2.05 -21.87 -8.30
CA LYS A 203 -2.27 -22.23 -6.89
C LYS A 203 -2.39 -20.95 -6.06
N VAL A 204 -3.36 -20.90 -5.15
CA VAL A 204 -3.73 -19.69 -4.41
C VAL A 204 -3.44 -19.84 -2.92
N TYR A 205 -2.68 -18.88 -2.42
CA TYR A 205 -2.32 -18.69 -1.02
C TYR A 205 -3.02 -17.44 -0.45
N LEU A 206 -3.63 -17.52 0.73
CA LEU A 206 -4.26 -16.37 1.42
C LEU A 206 -3.79 -16.18 2.86
N ALA A 207 -3.90 -14.93 3.33
CA ALA A 207 -3.79 -14.52 4.73
C ALA A 207 -2.43 -14.75 5.41
N GLY A 208 -1.33 -14.65 4.66
CA GLY A 208 0.03 -14.65 5.20
C GLY A 208 0.55 -13.27 5.64
N GLY A 209 1.76 -13.25 6.19
CA GLY A 209 2.53 -12.03 6.37
C GLY A 209 3.53 -12.05 7.51
N LEU A 210 4.71 -11.47 7.25
CA LEU A 210 5.77 -11.23 8.25
C LEU A 210 5.44 -10.05 9.21
N GLY A 211 6.44 -9.53 9.91
CA GLY A 211 6.31 -8.53 10.97
C GLY A 211 5.96 -9.16 12.31
N ALA A 212 6.07 -8.40 13.40
CA ALA A 212 6.23 -8.80 14.82
C ALA A 212 5.42 -9.99 15.39
N LYS A 213 4.35 -10.43 14.72
CA LYS A 213 3.69 -11.73 14.92
C LYS A 213 3.49 -12.33 13.53
N PRO A 214 4.47 -13.06 12.96
CA PRO A 214 4.43 -13.52 11.58
C PRO A 214 3.47 -14.71 11.43
N GLN A 215 3.02 -14.97 10.20
CA GLN A 215 2.17 -16.11 9.86
C GLN A 215 2.37 -16.47 8.39
N LEU A 216 2.32 -17.76 8.07
CA LEU A 216 2.29 -18.24 6.68
C LEU A 216 0.90 -18.04 6.08
N ALA A 217 0.83 -17.99 4.76
CA ALA A 217 -0.44 -18.06 4.05
C ALA A 217 -0.92 -19.52 3.96
N ILE A 218 -2.23 -19.72 4.00
CA ILE A 218 -2.87 -21.04 3.79
C ILE A 218 -3.21 -21.24 2.31
N VAL A 219 -3.16 -22.47 1.82
CA VAL A 219 -3.67 -22.82 0.49
C VAL A 219 -5.21 -22.81 0.54
N VAL A 220 -5.83 -22.09 -0.39
CA VAL A 220 -7.30 -22.06 -0.54
C VAL A 220 -7.79 -22.65 -1.86
N HIS A 221 -6.94 -22.65 -2.89
CA HIS A 221 -7.15 -23.40 -4.13
C HIS A 221 -5.81 -24.00 -4.57
N ASP A 222 -5.76 -25.29 -4.90
CA ASP A 222 -4.57 -25.90 -5.51
C ASP A 222 -4.44 -25.54 -7.00
N PHE A 223 -5.56 -25.20 -7.66
CA PHE A 223 -5.59 -24.65 -9.01
C PHE A 223 -6.86 -23.81 -9.22
N ILE A 224 -6.69 -22.60 -9.78
CA ILE A 224 -7.73 -21.81 -10.45
C ILE A 224 -7.30 -21.58 -11.91
N PRO A 225 -8.22 -21.52 -12.89
CA PRO A 225 -7.92 -20.99 -14.22
C PRO A 225 -7.40 -19.54 -14.16
N GLU A 226 -6.60 -19.12 -15.13
CA GLU A 226 -6.01 -17.76 -15.13
C GLU A 226 -7.05 -16.62 -15.21
N SER A 227 -8.27 -16.89 -15.69
CA SER A 227 -9.40 -15.94 -15.67
C SER A 227 -9.85 -15.55 -14.26
N GLU A 228 -9.71 -16.47 -13.29
CA GLU A 228 -10.24 -16.31 -11.92
C GLU A 228 -9.37 -15.44 -11.01
N VAL A 229 -8.19 -15.00 -11.48
CA VAL A 229 -7.23 -14.20 -10.69
C VAL A 229 -7.90 -12.95 -10.08
N TYR A 230 -8.76 -12.27 -10.85
CA TYR A 230 -9.50 -11.12 -10.32
C TYR A 230 -10.55 -11.53 -9.29
N ASN A 231 -11.40 -12.50 -9.61
CA ASN A 231 -12.51 -12.94 -8.76
C ASN A 231 -11.99 -13.38 -7.39
N VAL A 232 -10.93 -14.19 -7.38
CA VAL A 232 -10.22 -14.67 -6.19
C VAL A 232 -9.61 -13.52 -5.38
N ALA A 233 -8.98 -12.54 -6.03
CA ALA A 233 -8.37 -11.39 -5.35
C ALA A 233 -9.43 -10.44 -4.77
N LYS A 234 -10.55 -10.20 -5.48
CA LYS A 234 -11.69 -9.38 -5.05
C LYS A 234 -12.45 -10.05 -3.91
N ALA A 235 -12.72 -11.35 -3.98
CA ALA A 235 -13.32 -12.11 -2.88
C ALA A 235 -12.49 -12.04 -1.59
N ALA A 236 -11.17 -12.22 -1.69
CA ALA A 236 -10.26 -12.04 -0.56
C ALA A 236 -10.22 -10.58 -0.05
N LYS A 237 -10.36 -9.58 -0.94
CA LYS A 237 -10.45 -8.15 -0.58
C LYS A 237 -11.75 -7.85 0.17
N ASN A 238 -12.89 -8.37 -0.29
CA ASN A 238 -14.19 -8.20 0.34
C ASN A 238 -14.24 -8.86 1.73
N LEU A 239 -13.77 -10.12 1.82
CA LEU A 239 -13.58 -10.84 3.09
C LEU A 239 -12.76 -10.01 4.07
N PHE A 240 -11.64 -9.45 3.60
CA PHE A 240 -10.77 -8.61 4.41
C PHE A 240 -11.47 -7.31 4.84
N TYR A 241 -12.15 -6.63 3.94
CA TYR A 241 -12.87 -5.38 4.20
C TYR A 241 -13.92 -5.53 5.30
N LYS A 242 -14.76 -6.58 5.20
CA LYS A 242 -15.88 -6.86 6.11
C LYS A 242 -15.43 -7.34 7.51
N ASN A 243 -14.36 -8.14 7.58
CA ASN A 243 -13.96 -8.86 8.81
C ASN A 243 -12.67 -8.32 9.46
N GLY A 244 -11.89 -7.48 8.78
CA GLY A 244 -10.61 -6.96 9.27
C GLY A 244 -10.78 -5.91 10.37
N ASN A 245 -10.08 -6.08 11.49
CA ASN A 245 -10.17 -5.16 12.63
C ASN A 245 -9.63 -3.76 12.27
N ARG A 246 -10.50 -2.73 12.29
CA ARG A 246 -10.10 -1.34 12.02
C ARG A 246 -9.66 -0.56 13.28
N LYS A 247 -10.22 -0.87 14.46
CA LYS A 247 -9.89 -0.24 15.75
C LYS A 247 -8.46 -0.54 16.19
N ASN A 248 -8.06 -1.82 16.26
CA ASN A 248 -6.70 -2.21 16.69
C ASN A 248 -5.77 -2.41 15.48
N LYS A 249 -5.06 -1.34 15.09
CA LYS A 249 -4.05 -1.31 14.02
C LYS A 249 -2.92 -2.36 14.12
N HIS A 250 -2.69 -2.98 15.30
CA HIS A 250 -1.73 -4.07 15.48
C HIS A 250 -2.31 -5.47 15.20
N ALA A 251 -3.64 -5.61 15.15
CA ALA A 251 -4.38 -6.83 14.84
C ALA A 251 -5.17 -6.74 13.51
N ALA A 252 -4.84 -5.76 12.66
CA ALA A 252 -5.68 -5.31 11.54
C ALA A 252 -5.39 -5.97 10.16
N ARG A 253 -4.38 -6.84 10.04
CA ARG A 253 -4.02 -7.53 8.77
C ARG A 253 -4.89 -8.77 8.54
N LEU A 254 -5.07 -9.19 7.27
CA LEU A 254 -5.90 -10.35 6.90
C LEU A 254 -5.54 -11.64 7.67
N ARG A 255 -4.24 -11.87 7.94
CA ARG A 255 -3.78 -13.00 8.79
C ARG A 255 -4.45 -13.10 10.17
N PHE A 256 -4.86 -11.97 10.75
CA PHE A 256 -5.55 -11.93 12.04
C PHE A 256 -7.04 -12.21 11.92
N VAL A 257 -7.65 -12.03 10.75
CA VAL A 257 -9.00 -12.54 10.45
C VAL A 257 -8.95 -14.07 10.44
N LEU A 258 -8.00 -14.66 9.71
CA LEU A 258 -7.74 -16.10 9.75
C LEU A 258 -7.48 -16.60 11.18
N LYS A 259 -6.63 -15.92 11.96
CA LYS A 259 -6.40 -16.29 13.37
C LYS A 259 -7.63 -16.13 14.29
N LYS A 260 -8.55 -15.20 13.99
CA LYS A 260 -9.80 -15.01 14.77
C LYS A 260 -10.84 -16.08 14.43
N LEU A 261 -11.01 -16.41 13.15
CA LEU A 261 -12.04 -17.32 12.65
C LEU A 261 -11.63 -18.79 12.73
N GLY A 262 -10.32 -19.08 12.66
CA GLY A 262 -9.82 -20.41 12.33
C GLY A 262 -9.94 -20.69 10.83
N GLU A 263 -9.22 -21.71 10.34
CA GLU A 263 -9.13 -21.97 8.90
C GLU A 263 -10.46 -22.36 8.26
N VAL A 264 -11.28 -23.17 8.95
CA VAL A 264 -12.57 -23.66 8.41
C VAL A 264 -13.53 -22.50 8.16
N GLU A 265 -13.79 -21.65 9.15
CA GLU A 265 -14.70 -20.50 8.98
C GLU A 265 -14.09 -19.42 8.08
N PHE A 266 -12.76 -19.24 8.08
CA PHE A 266 -12.11 -18.35 7.12
C PHE A 266 -12.32 -18.81 5.67
N LYS A 267 -12.13 -20.10 5.39
CA LYS A 267 -12.40 -20.70 4.07
C LYS A 267 -13.88 -20.61 3.71
N ARG A 268 -14.79 -20.93 4.66
CA ARG A 268 -16.23 -20.80 4.45
C ARG A 268 -16.62 -19.39 4.03
N LYS A 269 -16.21 -18.36 4.78
CA LYS A 269 -16.46 -16.95 4.41
C LYS A 269 -15.78 -16.53 3.11
N TYR A 270 -14.57 -17.03 2.83
CA TYR A 270 -13.89 -16.76 1.57
C TYR A 270 -14.69 -17.27 0.36
N PHE A 271 -15.26 -18.47 0.45
CA PHE A 271 -16.11 -19.01 -0.62
C PHE A 271 -17.48 -18.29 -0.73
N GLU A 272 -18.08 -17.84 0.38
CA GLU A 272 -19.26 -16.95 0.35
C GLU A 272 -18.98 -15.66 -0.44
N GLU A 273 -17.84 -15.02 -0.22
CA GLU A 273 -17.44 -13.82 -0.96
C GLU A 273 -17.07 -14.11 -2.43
N LEU A 274 -16.57 -15.31 -2.75
CA LEU A 274 -16.25 -15.71 -4.12
C LEU A 274 -17.52 -15.97 -4.94
N GLU A 275 -18.49 -16.69 -4.37
CA GLU A 275 -19.80 -16.92 -4.98
C GLU A 275 -20.55 -15.60 -5.22
N ALA A 276 -20.45 -14.65 -4.29
CA ALA A 276 -20.99 -13.30 -4.48
C ALA A 276 -20.29 -12.57 -5.65
N VAL A 277 -18.95 -12.59 -5.70
CA VAL A 277 -18.17 -11.95 -6.78
C VAL A 277 -18.42 -12.59 -8.15
N HIS A 278 -18.76 -13.88 -8.22
CA HIS A 278 -19.17 -14.54 -9.47
C HIS A 278 -20.54 -14.07 -9.99
N LYS A 279 -21.49 -13.75 -9.11
CA LYS A 279 -22.84 -13.24 -9.48
C LYS A 279 -22.82 -11.82 -10.04
N GLU A 280 -21.79 -11.04 -9.70
CA GLU A 280 -21.57 -9.70 -10.26
C GLU A 280 -21.05 -9.74 -11.71
N HIS A 281 -20.66 -10.92 -12.22
CA HIS A 281 -20.20 -11.14 -13.60
C HIS A 281 -19.13 -10.14 -14.09
N TYR A 282 -18.20 -9.76 -13.22
CA TYR A 282 -17.16 -8.79 -13.55
C TYR A 282 -16.33 -9.22 -14.78
N PRO A 283 -16.00 -8.30 -15.70
CA PRO A 283 -15.17 -8.62 -16.85
C PRO A 283 -13.75 -9.04 -16.41
N PRO A 284 -13.11 -9.98 -17.13
CA PRO A 284 -11.80 -10.52 -16.77
C PRO A 284 -10.68 -9.45 -16.79
N LEU A 285 -9.47 -9.86 -16.42
CA LEU A 285 -8.28 -9.02 -16.57
C LEU A 285 -7.85 -8.95 -18.05
N GLU A 286 -7.54 -7.75 -18.52
CA GLU A 286 -6.92 -7.55 -19.84
C GLU A 286 -5.43 -7.96 -19.80
N ILE A 287 -5.17 -9.25 -20.05
CA ILE A 287 -3.82 -9.81 -20.06
C ILE A 287 -3.09 -9.38 -21.35
N SER A 288 -2.26 -8.34 -21.25
CA SER A 288 -1.32 -7.97 -22.30
C SER A 288 -0.04 -8.79 -22.15
N GLU A 289 0.20 -9.72 -23.08
CA GLU A 289 1.45 -10.49 -23.14
C GLU A 289 2.68 -9.59 -23.32
N ILE A 290 3.81 -10.03 -22.77
CA ILE A 290 5.09 -9.32 -22.79
C ILE A 290 6.07 -10.09 -23.68
N ASP A 291 6.57 -9.42 -24.71
CA ASP A 291 7.59 -9.99 -25.60
C ASP A 291 8.95 -9.97 -24.88
N ASN A 292 9.41 -11.16 -24.46
CA ASN A 292 10.68 -11.35 -23.76
C ASN A 292 11.80 -11.70 -24.75
N VAL A 293 12.05 -10.77 -25.69
CA VAL A 293 13.04 -10.90 -26.76
C VAL A 293 14.23 -9.99 -26.50
N ALA A 294 15.44 -10.46 -26.80
CA ALA A 294 16.63 -9.62 -26.82
C ALA A 294 16.67 -8.78 -28.10
N VAL A 295 16.85 -7.47 -27.96
CA VAL A 295 16.96 -6.53 -29.08
C VAL A 295 18.45 -6.34 -29.40
N ASP A 296 18.77 -6.25 -30.69
CA ASP A 296 20.09 -5.85 -31.16
C ASP A 296 20.12 -4.33 -31.36
N PRO A 297 20.68 -3.53 -30.43
CA PRO A 297 20.72 -2.06 -30.54
C PRO A 297 21.63 -1.53 -31.64
N GLY A 298 22.44 -2.37 -32.31
CA GLY A 298 23.35 -1.95 -33.37
C GLY A 298 24.55 -1.10 -32.93
N ILE A 299 24.76 -0.90 -31.62
CA ILE A 299 25.92 -0.18 -31.08
C ILE A 299 27.21 -0.99 -31.26
N PRO A 300 28.40 -0.35 -31.27
CA PRO A 300 29.68 -1.04 -31.24
C PRO A 300 29.82 -1.97 -30.03
N VAL A 301 30.47 -3.12 -30.21
CA VAL A 301 30.78 -4.05 -29.10
C VAL A 301 32.10 -3.65 -28.45
N ASP A 302 32.11 -3.55 -27.12
CA ASP A 302 33.29 -3.12 -26.36
C ASP A 302 34.39 -4.18 -26.33
N THR A 303 35.65 -3.72 -26.35
CA THR A 303 36.82 -4.59 -26.14
C THR A 303 37.22 -4.61 -24.67
N VAL A 304 37.00 -5.75 -24.02
CA VAL A 304 37.39 -5.98 -22.63
C VAL A 304 38.90 -6.18 -22.51
N ALA A 305 39.60 -5.21 -21.91
CA ALA A 305 41.04 -5.31 -21.62
C ALA A 305 41.37 -6.35 -20.54
N ASP A 306 40.71 -6.29 -19.37
CA ASP A 306 40.87 -7.30 -18.32
C ASP A 306 39.87 -8.44 -18.50
N ARG A 307 40.31 -9.48 -19.21
CA ARG A 307 39.51 -10.70 -19.40
C ARG A 307 39.30 -11.50 -18.11
N LYS A 308 40.20 -11.43 -17.12
CA LYS A 308 40.07 -12.22 -15.88
C LYS A 308 38.98 -11.64 -14.99
N ASP A 309 38.98 -10.32 -14.83
CA ASP A 309 37.93 -9.58 -14.11
C ASP A 309 36.56 -9.80 -14.77
N PHE A 310 36.49 -9.74 -16.11
CA PHE A 310 35.25 -9.97 -16.86
C PHE A 310 34.68 -11.39 -16.74
N GLU A 311 35.47 -12.47 -16.88
CA GLU A 311 34.91 -13.82 -16.70
C GLU A 311 34.48 -14.09 -15.25
N LEU A 312 35.16 -13.47 -14.26
CA LEU A 312 34.75 -13.51 -12.85
C LEU A 312 33.43 -12.76 -12.62
N TRP A 313 33.26 -11.58 -13.22
CA TRP A 313 32.00 -10.84 -13.23
C TRP A 313 30.88 -11.65 -13.91
N LYS A 314 31.16 -12.26 -15.07
CA LYS A 314 30.21 -13.11 -15.80
C LYS A 314 29.74 -14.28 -14.93
N LYS A 315 30.66 -14.96 -14.23
CA LYS A 315 30.35 -16.03 -13.27
C LYS A 315 29.46 -15.58 -12.10
N ARG A 316 29.63 -14.35 -11.60
CA ARG A 316 28.92 -13.83 -10.42
C ARG A 316 27.54 -13.24 -10.72
N PHE A 317 27.41 -12.50 -11.83
CA PHE A 317 26.26 -11.62 -12.05
C PHE A 317 25.43 -11.97 -13.29
N VAL A 318 25.96 -12.73 -14.25
CA VAL A 318 25.29 -13.02 -15.53
C VAL A 318 24.64 -14.39 -15.49
N GLN A 319 23.41 -14.47 -16.01
CA GLN A 319 22.61 -15.71 -16.12
C GLN A 319 22.01 -15.81 -17.52
N GLU A 320 21.95 -17.02 -18.09
CA GLU A 320 21.27 -17.26 -19.37
C GLU A 320 19.75 -17.27 -19.17
N GLN A 321 19.01 -16.68 -20.09
CA GLN A 321 17.54 -16.75 -20.13
C GLN A 321 17.09 -17.99 -20.92
N LYS A 322 15.86 -18.46 -20.70
CA LYS A 322 15.31 -19.55 -21.56
C LYS A 322 15.19 -19.18 -23.05
N GLN A 323 15.28 -17.89 -23.39
CA GLN A 323 15.41 -17.43 -24.77
C GLN A 323 16.87 -17.51 -25.21
N LYS A 324 17.16 -18.47 -26.09
CA LYS A 324 18.51 -18.77 -26.62
C LYS A 324 19.31 -17.52 -26.99
N GLY A 325 20.49 -17.35 -26.38
CA GLY A 325 21.41 -16.25 -26.66
C GLY A 325 21.06 -14.91 -26.00
N ALA A 326 19.97 -14.84 -25.23
CA ALA A 326 19.62 -13.73 -24.38
C ALA A 326 20.06 -13.99 -22.93
N PHE A 327 20.61 -12.97 -22.30
CA PHE A 327 21.16 -13.01 -20.95
C PHE A 327 20.51 -11.94 -20.07
N CYS A 328 20.49 -12.21 -18.77
CA CYS A 328 20.17 -11.25 -17.73
C CYS A 328 21.37 -11.06 -16.80
N VAL A 329 21.43 -9.89 -16.16
CA VAL A 329 22.56 -9.43 -15.36
C VAL A 329 22.02 -8.82 -14.07
N ILE A 330 22.45 -9.36 -12.92
CA ILE A 330 22.16 -8.75 -11.62
C ILE A 330 23.07 -7.53 -11.47
N LEU A 331 22.47 -6.37 -11.19
CA LEU A 331 23.19 -5.13 -10.97
C LEU A 331 23.11 -4.79 -9.47
N PRO A 332 24.25 -4.82 -8.73
CA PRO A 332 24.26 -4.62 -7.29
C PRO A 332 24.00 -3.15 -6.91
N ALA A 333 23.18 -2.93 -5.88
CA ALA A 333 22.84 -1.62 -5.34
C ALA A 333 22.98 -1.65 -3.82
N HIS A 334 24.08 -1.11 -3.28
CA HIS A 334 24.38 -1.20 -1.85
C HIS A 334 23.26 -0.56 -1.00
N LEU A 335 22.71 -1.30 -0.03
CA LEU A 335 21.52 -0.91 0.77
C LEU A 335 20.23 -0.66 -0.05
N GLY A 336 20.24 -1.03 -1.33
CA GLY A 336 19.24 -0.63 -2.32
C GLY A 336 19.42 0.79 -2.87
N HIS A 337 20.53 1.48 -2.60
CA HIS A 337 20.77 2.82 -3.13
C HIS A 337 21.43 2.77 -4.52
N VAL A 338 20.98 3.65 -5.41
CA VAL A 338 21.64 3.96 -6.68
C VAL A 338 21.65 5.47 -6.84
N ASP A 339 22.82 6.07 -6.98
CA ASP A 339 22.96 7.51 -7.20
C ASP A 339 22.27 7.96 -8.49
N ASN A 340 21.65 9.14 -8.45
CA ASN A 340 20.75 9.62 -9.50
C ASN A 340 21.43 9.66 -10.88
N ASP A 341 22.70 10.10 -10.94
CA ASP A 341 23.43 10.17 -12.21
C ASP A 341 23.81 8.79 -12.76
N ASN A 342 24.06 7.80 -11.90
CA ASN A 342 24.28 6.40 -12.30
C ASN A 342 22.97 5.71 -12.72
N ALA A 343 21.83 6.07 -12.12
CA ALA A 343 20.52 5.65 -12.57
C ALA A 343 20.13 6.24 -13.93
N ILE A 344 20.51 7.50 -14.21
CA ILE A 344 20.34 8.15 -15.52
C ILE A 344 21.25 7.48 -16.57
N ALA A 345 22.54 7.27 -16.27
CA ALA A 345 23.47 6.61 -17.17
C ALA A 345 23.05 5.17 -17.51
N LEU A 346 22.60 4.39 -16.51
CA LEU A 346 22.02 3.06 -16.71
C LEU A 346 20.78 3.11 -17.62
N ALA A 347 19.91 4.08 -17.42
CA ALA A 347 18.70 4.24 -18.24
C ALA A 347 19.01 4.60 -19.70
N ASP A 348 19.91 5.54 -19.94
CA ASP A 348 20.32 5.92 -21.30
C ASP A 348 21.07 4.77 -22.01
N PHE A 349 21.89 4.00 -21.28
CA PHE A 349 22.54 2.80 -21.80
C PHE A 349 21.55 1.68 -22.16
N LEU A 350 20.48 1.48 -21.38
CA LEU A 350 19.49 0.42 -21.62
C LEU A 350 18.41 0.80 -22.65
N ALA A 351 18.15 2.08 -22.90
CA ALA A 351 17.09 2.51 -23.81
C ALA A 351 17.18 1.91 -25.24
N PRO A 352 18.37 1.77 -25.88
CA PRO A 352 18.51 1.11 -27.18
C PRO A 352 18.17 -0.39 -27.18
N PHE A 353 18.29 -1.08 -26.03
CA PHE A 353 17.91 -2.48 -25.88
C PHE A 353 16.39 -2.68 -25.69
N GLY A 354 15.62 -1.57 -25.65
CA GLY A 354 14.16 -1.57 -25.55
C GLY A 354 13.60 -1.40 -24.13
N GLU A 355 12.28 -1.31 -24.03
CA GLU A 355 11.61 -0.95 -22.78
C GLU A 355 11.53 -2.10 -21.74
N ASN A 356 11.61 -3.35 -22.18
CA ASN A 356 11.47 -4.56 -21.35
C ASN A 356 12.82 -5.05 -20.78
N THR A 357 13.70 -4.13 -20.39
CA THR A 357 15.13 -4.40 -20.10
C THR A 357 15.49 -4.36 -18.62
N LEU A 358 14.61 -3.85 -17.74
CA LEU A 358 14.89 -3.68 -16.32
C LEU A 358 13.77 -4.28 -15.44
N ARG A 359 14.17 -4.79 -14.27
CA ARG A 359 13.29 -5.25 -13.17
C ARG A 359 13.89 -4.90 -11.81
N ILE A 360 13.04 -4.59 -10.83
CA ILE A 360 13.46 -4.39 -9.43
C ILE A 360 13.41 -5.72 -8.68
N ARG A 361 14.51 -6.13 -8.07
CA ARG A 361 14.59 -7.38 -7.30
C ARG A 361 14.08 -7.18 -5.88
N LYS A 362 13.50 -8.25 -5.31
CA LYS A 362 13.05 -8.28 -3.90
C LYS A 362 14.19 -8.20 -2.88
N ASP A 363 15.43 -8.43 -3.31
CA ASP A 363 16.66 -8.23 -2.54
C ASP A 363 17.23 -6.81 -2.63
N GLN A 364 16.47 -5.85 -3.16
CA GLN A 364 16.83 -4.43 -3.32
C GLN A 364 17.85 -4.13 -4.43
N ASN A 365 18.18 -5.09 -5.29
CA ASN A 365 19.05 -4.88 -6.45
C ASN A 365 18.24 -4.67 -7.75
N PHE A 366 18.90 -4.35 -8.87
CA PHE A 366 18.29 -4.42 -10.20
C PHE A 366 18.57 -5.77 -10.87
N LEU A 367 17.68 -6.19 -11.77
CA LEU A 367 17.94 -7.22 -12.76
C LEU A 367 17.77 -6.59 -14.15
N VAL A 368 18.89 -6.45 -14.86
CA VAL A 368 18.91 -6.14 -16.30
C VAL A 368 18.62 -7.43 -17.06
N ARG A 369 17.86 -7.37 -18.15
CA ARG A 369 17.40 -8.55 -18.91
C ARG A 369 17.31 -8.26 -20.40
N ASN A 370 17.14 -9.32 -21.20
CA ASN A 370 17.01 -9.28 -22.65
C ASN A 370 18.26 -8.71 -23.36
N ILE A 371 19.46 -8.98 -22.82
CA ILE A 371 20.74 -8.55 -23.41
C ILE A 371 21.29 -9.67 -24.32
N PRO A 372 21.58 -9.42 -25.61
CA PRO A 372 22.29 -10.40 -26.45
C PRO A 372 23.73 -10.65 -25.93
N GLU A 373 24.22 -11.89 -25.97
CA GLU A 373 25.53 -12.23 -25.36
C GLU A 373 26.69 -11.33 -25.83
N LYS A 374 26.69 -10.96 -27.13
CA LYS A 374 27.72 -10.09 -27.73
C LYS A 374 27.83 -8.71 -27.06
N TYR A 375 26.83 -8.27 -26.29
CA TYR A 375 26.81 -7.00 -25.56
C TYR A 375 27.10 -7.11 -24.06
N LEU A 376 27.37 -8.31 -23.53
CA LEU A 376 27.88 -8.46 -22.16
C LEU A 376 29.17 -7.64 -21.90
N PRO A 377 30.13 -7.50 -22.85
CA PRO A 377 31.23 -6.54 -22.74
C PRO A 377 30.78 -5.12 -22.40
N ASN A 378 29.79 -4.59 -23.11
CA ASN A 378 29.30 -3.22 -22.92
C ASN A 378 28.58 -3.04 -21.59
N VAL A 379 27.82 -4.05 -21.12
CA VAL A 379 27.22 -4.02 -19.78
C VAL A 379 28.33 -3.98 -18.72
N TYR A 380 29.38 -4.80 -18.87
CA TYR A 380 30.54 -4.79 -17.98
C TYR A 380 31.26 -3.43 -17.98
N THR A 381 31.52 -2.81 -19.14
CA THR A 381 32.16 -1.49 -19.23
C THR A 381 31.32 -0.41 -18.53
N MET A 382 30.01 -0.39 -18.78
CA MET A 382 29.08 0.56 -18.16
C MET A 382 29.06 0.38 -16.63
N LEU A 383 28.95 -0.86 -16.14
CA LEU A 383 29.02 -1.15 -14.71
C LEU A 383 30.37 -0.72 -14.10
N LYS A 384 31.48 -1.00 -14.78
CA LYS A 384 32.84 -0.63 -14.33
C LYS A 384 33.08 0.88 -14.30
N ALA A 385 32.37 1.66 -15.12
CA ALA A 385 32.46 3.12 -15.15
C ALA A 385 31.56 3.82 -14.11
N HIS A 386 30.43 3.21 -13.74
CA HIS A 386 29.39 3.87 -12.93
C HIS A 386 29.17 3.27 -11.54
N PHE A 387 29.48 1.99 -11.32
CA PHE A 387 29.14 1.29 -10.08
C PHE A 387 30.41 0.89 -9.33
N GLU A 388 30.64 1.52 -8.18
CA GLU A 388 31.66 1.06 -7.23
C GLU A 388 31.42 -0.41 -6.89
N ASN A 389 32.51 -1.17 -6.75
CA ASN A 389 32.47 -2.59 -6.35
C ASN A 389 31.61 -3.52 -7.24
N PHE A 390 31.29 -3.15 -8.49
CA PHE A 390 30.47 -3.93 -9.43
C PHE A 390 30.92 -5.40 -9.65
N ASN A 391 32.17 -5.74 -9.31
CA ASN A 391 32.69 -7.11 -9.29
C ASN A 391 33.25 -7.54 -7.93
N GLN A 392 32.54 -7.24 -6.83
CA GLN A 392 32.72 -7.91 -5.55
C GLN A 392 31.85 -9.20 -5.45
N PRO A 393 32.12 -10.10 -4.49
CA PRO A 393 31.24 -11.24 -4.21
C PRO A 393 29.81 -10.77 -3.88
N PHE A 394 28.82 -11.18 -4.67
CA PHE A 394 27.45 -10.61 -4.64
C PHE A 394 26.76 -10.69 -3.27
N ILE A 395 27.17 -11.61 -2.38
CA ILE A 395 26.68 -11.67 -0.99
C ILE A 395 26.72 -10.31 -0.26
N ILE A 396 27.68 -9.44 -0.59
CA ILE A 396 27.89 -8.13 0.05
C ILE A 396 26.71 -7.17 -0.19
N ASP A 397 26.21 -7.06 -1.43
CA ASP A 397 25.12 -6.14 -1.79
C ASP A 397 23.75 -6.83 -1.87
N LYS A 398 23.74 -8.15 -1.68
CA LYS A 398 22.56 -8.97 -1.39
C LYS A 398 22.10 -8.85 0.09
N ILE A 399 22.83 -8.12 0.94
CA ILE A 399 22.43 -7.84 2.33
C ILE A 399 21.23 -6.89 2.34
N ILE A 400 20.06 -7.44 2.65
CA ILE A 400 18.80 -6.69 2.71
C ILE A 400 18.76 -5.88 3.99
N ALA A 401 18.60 -4.55 3.88
CA ALA A 401 18.51 -3.64 5.02
C ALA A 401 17.35 -2.66 4.84
N CYS A 402 16.38 -2.69 5.77
CA CYS A 402 15.42 -1.59 5.82
C CYS A 402 16.09 -0.32 6.39
N ALA A 403 15.53 0.85 6.08
CA ALA A 403 16.04 2.15 6.54
C ALA A 403 16.27 2.24 8.08
N GLY A 404 15.53 1.48 8.89
CA GLY A 404 15.72 1.47 10.34
C GLY A 404 15.62 2.87 10.96
N ALA A 405 16.42 3.16 11.97
CA ALA A 405 16.42 4.44 12.66
C ALA A 405 17.04 5.62 11.86
N SER A 406 17.56 5.43 10.64
CA SER A 406 18.17 6.55 9.89
C SER A 406 17.13 7.55 9.41
N THR A 407 15.97 7.07 8.99
CA THR A 407 14.84 7.90 8.52
C THR A 407 13.48 7.46 9.04
N CYS A 408 13.30 6.19 9.43
CA CYS A 408 11.98 5.69 9.83
C CYS A 408 11.66 6.04 11.28
N GLN A 409 10.51 6.69 11.48
CA GLN A 409 9.93 7.00 12.80
C GLN A 409 9.85 5.76 13.71
N LEU A 410 9.50 4.60 13.16
CA LEU A 410 9.37 3.34 13.91
C LEU A 410 10.70 2.62 14.23
N GLY A 411 11.82 3.04 13.64
CA GLY A 411 13.12 2.40 13.83
C GLY A 411 13.58 2.41 15.29
N ILE A 412 14.20 1.33 15.72
CA ILE A 412 14.92 1.22 16.99
C ILE A 412 16.41 1.32 16.71
N CYS A 413 16.94 0.45 15.83
CA CYS A 413 18.36 0.40 15.47
C CYS A 413 18.63 0.86 14.02
N LEU A 414 19.87 1.26 13.75
CA LEU A 414 20.40 1.67 12.43
C LEU A 414 20.76 0.46 11.56
N SER A 415 19.75 -0.23 11.04
CA SER A 415 19.95 -1.40 10.15
C SER A 415 20.79 -1.15 8.89
N PRO A 416 20.77 0.04 8.24
CA PRO A 416 21.69 0.32 7.13
C PRO A 416 23.15 0.41 7.61
N GLY A 417 23.39 1.05 8.76
CA GLY A 417 24.73 1.11 9.35
C GLY A 417 25.28 -0.26 9.70
N ALA A 418 24.44 -1.17 10.23
CA ALA A 418 24.84 -2.55 10.50
C ALA A 418 25.18 -3.32 9.20
N ALA A 419 24.44 -3.11 8.11
CA ALA A 419 24.75 -3.70 6.81
C ALA A 419 26.08 -3.17 6.22
N THR A 420 26.33 -1.85 6.27
CA THR A 420 27.62 -1.28 5.84
C THR A 420 28.79 -1.74 6.73
N ALA A 421 28.56 -1.98 8.04
CA ALA A 421 29.56 -2.55 8.93
C ALA A 421 29.86 -4.03 8.61
N ILE A 422 28.84 -4.82 8.24
CA ILE A 422 29.04 -6.18 7.70
C ILE A 422 29.85 -6.11 6.40
N LYS A 423 29.49 -5.26 5.43
CA LYS A 423 30.25 -5.07 4.18
C LYS A 423 31.74 -4.85 4.45
N ARG A 424 32.09 -3.87 5.29
CA ARG A 424 33.48 -3.58 5.67
C ARG A 424 34.21 -4.75 6.36
N THR A 425 33.48 -5.60 7.08
CA THR A 425 34.05 -6.82 7.70
C THR A 425 34.24 -7.93 6.67
N LEU A 426 33.34 -8.06 5.69
CA LEU A 426 33.43 -9.05 4.61
C LEU A 426 34.46 -8.68 3.53
N GLU A 427 34.74 -7.38 3.31
CA GLU A 427 35.77 -6.90 2.38
C GLU A 427 37.21 -7.28 2.78
N HIS A 428 37.42 -7.85 3.98
CA HIS A 428 38.73 -8.16 4.55
C HIS A 428 38.84 -9.60 5.13
N VAL A 429 38.06 -10.56 4.62
CA VAL A 429 38.09 -11.95 5.12
C VAL A 429 39.15 -12.84 4.45
N ASP A 430 39.51 -13.92 5.13
CA ASP A 430 40.49 -14.94 4.73
C ASP A 430 39.86 -16.19 4.08
N PHE A 431 38.60 -16.12 3.65
CA PHE A 431 37.86 -17.25 3.07
C PHE A 431 37.04 -16.83 1.83
N ASP A 432 36.73 -17.80 0.96
CA ASP A 432 35.97 -17.55 -0.26
C ASP A 432 34.51 -17.17 0.03
N LEU A 433 34.12 -15.94 -0.34
CA LEU A 433 32.75 -15.45 -0.24
C LEU A 433 31.86 -15.86 -1.41
N ASP A 434 32.42 -16.19 -2.58
CA ASP A 434 31.62 -16.72 -3.71
C ASP A 434 31.09 -18.12 -3.38
N ALA A 435 31.81 -18.88 -2.55
CA ALA A 435 31.31 -20.12 -1.94
C ALA A 435 30.04 -19.91 -1.08
N ALA A 436 29.72 -18.69 -0.64
CA ALA A 436 28.50 -18.34 0.09
C ALA A 436 27.54 -17.41 -0.67
N SER A 437 27.70 -17.27 -1.98
CA SER A 437 26.85 -16.45 -2.86
C SER A 437 25.35 -16.77 -2.80
N ASP A 438 24.94 -17.97 -2.36
CA ASP A 438 23.54 -18.35 -2.18
C ASP A 438 22.88 -17.74 -0.92
N ALA A 439 23.67 -17.32 0.07
CA ALA A 439 23.22 -16.84 1.38
C ALA A 439 22.26 -15.63 1.32
N ARG A 440 21.31 -15.56 2.25
CA ARG A 440 20.35 -14.45 2.44
C ARG A 440 20.46 -13.90 3.86
N ILE A 441 20.95 -12.65 3.96
CA ILE A 441 21.15 -11.92 5.22
C ILE A 441 20.15 -10.75 5.27
N ASN A 442 19.27 -10.74 6.27
CA ASN A 442 18.08 -9.90 6.29
C ASN A 442 17.95 -9.07 7.57
N ILE A 443 18.22 -7.75 7.49
CA ILE A 443 18.33 -6.85 8.64
C ILE A 443 17.13 -5.90 8.72
N SER A 444 16.57 -5.73 9.92
CA SER A 444 15.53 -4.73 10.17
C SER A 444 15.74 -3.97 11.48
N GLY A 445 15.75 -2.64 11.44
CA GLY A 445 15.90 -1.81 12.64
C GLY A 445 14.75 -1.91 13.66
N CYS A 446 13.72 -2.74 13.43
CA CYS A 446 12.66 -3.05 14.40
C CYS A 446 11.88 -4.33 14.02
N PRO A 447 11.03 -4.90 14.90
CA PRO A 447 10.22 -6.10 14.64
C PRO A 447 9.20 -6.01 13.49
N ASN A 448 9.07 -4.89 12.77
CA ASN A 448 8.10 -4.75 11.66
C ASN A 448 8.49 -5.55 10.39
N SER A 449 9.69 -6.12 10.34
CA SER A 449 10.17 -7.02 9.27
C SER A 449 10.10 -6.42 7.85
N CYS A 450 10.40 -5.12 7.73
CA CYS A 450 10.51 -4.45 6.43
C CYS A 450 11.69 -4.99 5.60
N GLY A 451 12.78 -5.41 6.26
CA GLY A 451 13.89 -6.16 5.66
C GLY A 451 13.69 -7.68 5.69
N GLN A 452 12.48 -8.17 5.96
CA GLN A 452 12.06 -9.57 5.79
C GLN A 452 12.86 -10.63 6.61
N HIS A 453 13.40 -10.26 7.78
CA HIS A 453 14.22 -11.14 8.64
C HIS A 453 13.62 -12.50 9.06
N HIS A 454 12.32 -12.73 8.86
CA HIS A 454 11.71 -14.04 9.10
C HIS A 454 11.86 -15.03 7.93
N VAL A 455 12.41 -14.61 6.79
CA VAL A 455 12.67 -15.47 5.61
C VAL A 455 14.08 -15.33 5.05
N GLY A 456 15.00 -14.76 5.85
CA GLY A 456 16.44 -14.86 5.59
C GLY A 456 16.99 -16.18 6.13
N HIS A 457 18.11 -16.63 5.58
CA HIS A 457 18.90 -17.74 6.12
C HIS A 457 19.51 -17.35 7.47
N ILE A 458 20.00 -16.11 7.55
CA ILE A 458 20.20 -15.36 8.80
C ILE A 458 19.38 -14.07 8.74
N GLY A 459 18.66 -13.77 9.82
CA GLY A 459 17.86 -12.57 9.97
C GLY A 459 18.14 -11.85 11.27
N PHE A 460 18.04 -10.52 11.26
CA PHE A 460 18.27 -9.68 12.43
C PHE A 460 17.10 -8.70 12.63
N TYR A 461 16.63 -8.52 13.87
CA TYR A 461 15.75 -7.40 14.18
C TYR A 461 16.06 -6.65 15.48
N GLY A 462 16.12 -5.31 15.34
CA GLY A 462 16.52 -4.39 16.39
C GLY A 462 15.59 -4.41 17.60
N LYS A 463 16.19 -4.43 18.79
CA LYS A 463 15.58 -4.26 20.11
C LYS A 463 16.40 -3.24 20.92
N VAL A 464 15.78 -2.71 21.96
CA VAL A 464 16.53 -2.12 23.08
C VAL A 464 17.02 -3.28 23.96
N SER A 465 18.29 -3.25 24.37
CA SER A 465 18.77 -4.03 25.51
C SER A 465 19.23 -3.08 26.63
N ARG A 466 19.34 -3.60 27.86
CA ARG A 466 19.70 -2.84 29.07
C ARG A 466 20.87 -3.50 29.79
N LYS A 467 21.82 -2.69 30.26
CA LYS A 467 22.98 -3.10 31.06
C LYS A 467 23.16 -2.06 32.18
N GLY A 468 22.91 -2.47 33.43
CA GLY A 468 22.65 -1.54 34.53
C GLY A 468 21.50 -0.59 34.17
N ASP A 469 21.65 0.70 34.48
CA ASP A 469 20.67 1.74 34.12
C ASP A 469 20.76 2.20 32.65
N LYS A 470 21.82 1.81 31.93
CA LYS A 470 22.08 2.23 30.55
C LYS A 470 21.40 1.31 29.54
N VAL A 471 21.05 1.87 28.38
CA VAL A 471 20.50 1.13 27.24
C VAL A 471 21.50 1.04 26.10
N ILE A 472 21.43 -0.06 25.33
CA ILE A 472 22.29 -0.33 24.16
C ILE A 472 21.45 -0.79 22.96
N PRO A 473 21.90 -0.55 21.72
CA PRO A 473 21.30 -1.11 20.52
C PRO A 473 21.66 -2.60 20.42
N ALA A 474 20.67 -3.45 20.23
CA ALA A 474 20.86 -4.90 20.14
C ALA A 474 19.94 -5.49 19.06
N TYR A 475 20.28 -6.68 18.56
CA TYR A 475 19.48 -7.41 17.59
C TYR A 475 19.14 -8.80 18.11
N ASN A 476 17.90 -9.21 17.90
CA ASN A 476 17.50 -10.62 17.98
C ASN A 476 18.00 -11.32 16.71
N VAL A 477 18.58 -12.51 16.87
CA VAL A 477 19.15 -13.31 15.78
C VAL A 477 18.19 -14.43 15.40
N MET A 478 17.83 -14.47 14.12
CA MET A 478 16.92 -15.43 13.49
C MET A 478 17.71 -16.29 12.50
N THR A 479 17.37 -17.57 12.34
CA THR A 479 17.99 -18.41 11.31
C THR A 479 17.05 -19.49 10.74
N GLY A 480 17.38 -19.98 9.53
CA GLY A 480 16.73 -21.12 8.89
C GLY A 480 15.38 -20.82 8.24
N GLY A 481 15.19 -19.63 7.67
CA GLY A 481 14.01 -19.31 6.85
C GLY A 481 14.12 -19.83 5.42
N LYS A 482 12.99 -20.28 4.85
CA LYS A 482 12.83 -20.74 3.47
C LYS A 482 11.50 -20.26 2.90
N VAL A 483 11.45 -20.00 1.59
CA VAL A 483 10.20 -19.70 0.86
C VAL A 483 10.15 -20.55 -0.39
N LYS A 484 9.14 -21.42 -0.49
CA LYS A 484 8.92 -22.37 -1.59
C LYS A 484 7.51 -22.98 -1.48
N ASP A 485 6.84 -23.28 -2.59
CA ASP A 485 5.52 -23.93 -2.63
C ASP A 485 5.51 -25.22 -1.80
N GLY A 486 4.63 -25.30 -0.80
CA GLY A 486 4.54 -26.42 0.15
C GLY A 486 5.68 -26.54 1.19
N GLU A 487 6.81 -25.84 1.03
CA GLU A 487 8.02 -25.98 1.85
C GLU A 487 8.45 -24.68 2.60
N THR A 488 7.64 -23.62 2.58
CA THR A 488 7.96 -22.34 3.25
C THR A 488 8.06 -22.49 4.77
N GLU A 489 9.21 -22.11 5.34
CA GLU A 489 9.51 -22.12 6.77
C GLU A 489 9.92 -20.71 7.25
N LEU A 490 9.44 -20.31 8.43
CA LEU A 490 9.85 -19.05 9.05
C LEU A 490 11.09 -19.26 9.92
N ALA A 491 12.08 -18.37 9.77
CA ALA A 491 13.30 -18.36 10.57
C ALA A 491 12.99 -18.27 12.07
N GLN A 492 13.67 -19.10 12.86
CA GLN A 492 13.48 -19.23 14.32
C GLN A 492 14.49 -18.35 15.08
N GLN A 493 14.10 -17.83 16.25
CA GLN A 493 15.03 -17.05 17.08
C GLN A 493 16.01 -17.97 17.80
N VAL A 494 17.31 -17.75 17.60
CA VAL A 494 18.40 -18.55 18.21
C VAL A 494 19.20 -17.78 19.26
N GLY A 495 19.12 -16.44 19.29
CA GLY A 495 19.78 -15.64 20.32
C GLY A 495 19.52 -14.14 20.22
N GLU A 496 20.33 -13.37 20.93
CA GLU A 496 20.43 -11.92 20.83
C GLU A 496 21.86 -11.44 21.12
N ILE A 497 22.29 -10.39 20.43
CA ILE A 497 23.64 -9.79 20.51
C ILE A 497 23.54 -8.26 20.47
N ALA A 498 24.59 -7.54 20.88
CA ALA A 498 24.62 -6.09 20.70
C ALA A 498 24.89 -5.73 19.23
N SER A 499 24.54 -4.51 18.81
CA SER A 499 24.70 -4.07 17.42
C SER A 499 26.16 -4.18 16.94
N LYS A 500 27.13 -3.85 17.80
CA LYS A 500 28.56 -3.93 17.49
C LYS A 500 29.05 -5.35 17.18
N ASP A 501 28.37 -6.39 17.66
CA ASP A 501 28.78 -7.79 17.41
C ASP A 501 28.22 -8.35 16.08
N VAL A 502 27.21 -7.70 15.48
CA VAL A 502 26.52 -8.20 14.27
C VAL A 502 27.47 -8.48 13.09
N PRO A 503 28.44 -7.62 12.74
CA PRO A 503 29.39 -7.90 11.66
C PRO A 503 30.26 -9.14 11.92
N ASN A 504 30.69 -9.32 13.16
CA ASN A 504 31.52 -10.46 13.57
C ASN A 504 30.73 -11.78 13.52
N LEU A 505 29.49 -11.80 14.03
CA LEU A 505 28.63 -12.99 13.96
C LEU A 505 28.32 -13.38 12.50
N VAL A 506 28.10 -12.42 11.60
CA VAL A 506 27.90 -12.72 10.17
C VAL A 506 29.16 -13.30 9.54
N ARG A 507 30.33 -12.69 9.76
CA ARG A 507 31.62 -13.22 9.28
C ARG A 507 31.81 -14.67 9.72
N ASP A 508 31.62 -14.95 11.00
CA ASP A 508 31.92 -16.27 11.56
C ASP A 508 30.90 -17.32 11.13
N ALA A 509 29.60 -16.98 11.05
CA ALA A 509 28.59 -17.89 10.53
C ALA A 509 28.84 -18.29 9.07
N LEU A 510 29.34 -17.34 8.24
CA LEU A 510 29.75 -17.63 6.87
C LEU A 510 31.04 -18.46 6.81
N LYS A 511 32.04 -18.15 7.66
CA LYS A 511 33.29 -18.92 7.74
C LYS A 511 33.05 -20.38 8.16
N THR A 512 32.20 -20.60 9.16
CA THR A 512 31.79 -21.94 9.61
C THR A 512 31.05 -22.68 8.49
N TYR A 513 30.14 -22.02 7.76
CA TYR A 513 29.47 -22.62 6.61
C TYR A 513 30.44 -23.00 5.49
N VAL A 514 31.37 -22.12 5.09
CA VAL A 514 32.32 -22.40 4.01
C VAL A 514 33.20 -23.61 4.36
N GLY A 515 33.61 -23.76 5.63
CA GLY A 515 34.29 -24.95 6.13
C GLY A 515 33.41 -26.23 6.15
N LYS A 516 32.09 -26.10 6.12
CA LYS A 516 31.10 -27.21 6.10
C LYS A 516 30.42 -27.40 4.73
N LYS A 517 30.80 -26.66 3.68
CA LYS A 517 30.11 -26.68 2.37
C LYS A 517 30.09 -28.05 1.67
N ALA A 518 31.08 -28.91 1.95
CA ALA A 518 31.08 -30.29 1.46
C ALA A 518 29.96 -31.16 2.05
N LYS A 519 29.39 -30.78 3.20
CA LYS A 519 28.26 -31.43 3.87
C LYS A 519 26.92 -30.74 3.56
N TYR A 520 26.95 -29.42 3.39
CA TYR A 520 25.79 -28.58 3.08
C TYR A 520 26.04 -27.77 1.81
N PRO A 521 25.52 -28.19 0.63
CA PRO A 521 25.76 -27.51 -0.65
C PRO A 521 25.31 -26.05 -0.69
N THR A 522 24.31 -25.68 0.12
CA THR A 522 23.78 -24.31 0.26
C THR A 522 23.77 -23.84 1.73
N PHE A 523 23.83 -22.52 1.92
CA PHE A 523 23.65 -21.86 3.21
C PHE A 523 22.21 -22.02 3.71
N GLU A 524 21.23 -22.21 2.81
CA GLU A 524 19.85 -22.55 3.17
C GLU A 524 19.76 -23.90 3.89
N GLU A 525 20.39 -24.95 3.35
CA GLU A 525 20.41 -26.27 3.96
C GLU A 525 21.15 -26.26 5.29
N TYR A 526 22.32 -25.59 5.35
CA TYR A 526 23.08 -25.41 6.57
C TYR A 526 22.25 -24.71 7.66
N THR A 527 21.66 -23.54 7.38
CA THR A 527 20.88 -22.77 8.36
C THR A 527 19.55 -23.42 8.76
N ARG A 528 19.02 -24.35 7.95
CA ARG A 528 17.85 -25.17 8.32
C ARG A 528 18.20 -26.45 9.08
N SER A 529 19.42 -26.97 8.92
CA SER A 529 19.89 -28.14 9.66
C SER A 529 19.97 -27.89 11.18
N GLU A 530 19.85 -28.94 11.97
CA GLU A 530 20.03 -28.87 13.43
C GLU A 530 21.44 -28.39 13.80
N GLU A 531 22.47 -28.84 13.06
CA GLU A 531 23.85 -28.44 13.27
C GLU A 531 24.06 -26.94 13.05
N GLY A 532 23.67 -26.39 11.90
CA GLY A 532 23.83 -24.96 11.61
C GLY A 532 23.00 -24.06 12.53
N ARG A 533 21.81 -24.53 12.98
CA ARG A 533 21.03 -23.87 14.03
C ARG A 533 21.77 -23.86 15.37
N ALA A 534 22.45 -24.95 15.73
CA ALA A 534 23.27 -25.05 16.93
C ALA A 534 24.55 -24.20 16.83
N ASP A 535 25.25 -24.21 15.70
CA ASP A 535 26.43 -23.38 15.44
C ASP A 535 26.11 -21.89 15.61
N ILE A 536 25.04 -21.40 14.96
CA ILE A 536 24.65 -19.98 15.03
C ILE A 536 24.18 -19.60 16.44
N LYS A 537 23.52 -20.52 17.16
CA LYS A 537 23.18 -20.36 18.59
C LYS A 537 24.42 -20.28 19.47
N ALA A 538 25.46 -21.08 19.20
CA ALA A 538 26.74 -21.03 19.90
C ALA A 538 27.48 -19.71 19.61
N LEU A 539 27.51 -19.24 18.36
CA LEU A 539 28.04 -17.91 18.01
C LEU A 539 27.29 -16.78 18.75
N CYS A 540 25.95 -16.86 18.86
CA CYS A 540 25.18 -15.91 19.67
C CYS A 540 25.61 -15.91 21.14
N ALA A 541 25.95 -17.08 21.71
CA ALA A 541 26.45 -17.18 23.08
C ALA A 541 27.87 -16.59 23.23
N THR A 542 28.78 -16.85 22.29
CA THR A 542 30.13 -16.25 22.25
C THR A 542 30.08 -14.73 22.22
N TYR A 543 29.12 -14.15 21.49
CA TYR A 543 28.92 -12.70 21.40
C TYR A 543 28.03 -12.10 22.50
N LYS A 544 27.47 -12.91 23.42
CA LYS A 544 26.65 -12.43 24.53
C LYS A 544 27.51 -11.91 25.69
N LYS A 545 27.81 -10.61 25.66
CA LYS A 545 28.52 -9.93 26.76
C LYS A 545 27.58 -9.60 27.93
N ASP A 546 27.87 -10.12 29.11
CA ASP A 546 27.05 -9.93 30.33
C ASP A 546 27.61 -8.98 31.39
N SER A 547 28.88 -8.58 31.28
CA SER A 547 29.57 -7.62 32.16
C SER A 547 29.51 -6.18 31.63
N ASP A 548 30.28 -5.28 32.26
CA ASP A 548 30.55 -3.93 31.75
C ASP A 548 31.01 -3.95 30.29
N LEU A 549 30.46 -3.02 29.51
CA LEU A 549 30.72 -2.90 28.08
C LEU A 549 31.61 -1.70 27.77
N ALA A 550 32.54 -1.89 26.83
CA ALA A 550 33.34 -0.81 26.26
C ALA A 550 32.46 0.31 25.70
N GLN A 551 32.97 1.55 25.74
CA GLN A 551 32.19 2.76 25.44
C GLN A 551 31.45 2.70 24.08
N GLU A 552 32.05 2.08 23.06
CA GLU A 552 31.48 1.86 21.73
C GLU A 552 30.12 1.14 21.72
N TYR A 553 29.82 0.28 22.70
CA TYR A 553 28.57 -0.48 22.76
C TYR A 553 27.33 0.37 23.09
N TYR A 554 27.54 1.59 23.60
CA TYR A 554 26.47 2.56 23.82
C TYR A 554 26.12 3.36 22.55
N PHE A 555 26.71 3.02 21.40
CA PHE A 555 26.47 3.63 20.09
C PHE A 555 26.01 2.55 19.10
N ASP A 556 25.18 2.92 18.13
CA ASP A 556 24.80 2.00 17.04
C ASP A 556 25.85 2.07 15.90
N TRP A 557 25.64 1.37 14.79
CA TRP A 557 26.47 1.52 13.59
C TRP A 557 26.04 2.73 12.76
N GLY A 558 27.01 3.53 12.30
CA GLY A 558 26.74 4.74 11.51
C GLY A 558 26.30 5.96 12.32
N THR A 559 26.57 6.00 13.63
CA THR A 559 26.35 7.20 14.46
C THR A 559 27.36 7.31 15.60
N ASP A 560 27.64 8.55 15.95
CA ASP A 560 28.39 9.06 17.11
C ASP A 560 27.47 9.52 18.26
N LYS A 561 26.14 9.46 18.09
CA LYS A 561 25.17 9.72 19.16
C LYS A 561 25.03 8.51 20.08
N ILE A 562 25.03 8.76 21.39
CA ILE A 562 24.67 7.74 22.39
C ILE A 562 23.26 7.22 22.08
N PHE A 563 23.10 5.90 22.09
CA PHE A 563 21.87 5.21 21.72
C PHE A 563 20.70 5.61 22.63
N SER A 564 19.64 6.12 22.00
CA SER A 564 18.41 6.51 22.66
C SER A 564 17.21 6.24 21.74
N VAL A 565 16.07 5.92 22.34
CA VAL A 565 14.78 5.80 21.65
C VAL A 565 13.93 7.06 21.76
N ALA A 566 14.48 8.18 22.24
CA ALA A 566 13.76 9.46 22.32
C ALA A 566 13.32 9.99 20.93
N GLU A 567 14.15 9.82 19.90
CA GLU A 567 13.84 10.20 18.51
C GLU A 567 12.85 9.24 17.79
N ARG A 568 12.21 8.29 18.51
CA ARG A 568 11.35 7.26 17.92
C ARG A 568 9.88 7.70 17.88
N GLY A 569 9.47 8.34 16.78
CA GLY A 569 8.10 8.79 16.57
C GLY A 569 7.06 7.68 16.34
N LYS A 570 5.80 8.12 16.17
CA LYS A 570 4.64 7.25 15.89
C LYS A 570 4.67 6.75 14.44
N GLY A 571 4.16 5.53 14.22
CA GLY A 571 4.19 4.90 12.90
C GLY A 571 3.02 5.27 12.00
N GLU A 572 3.23 6.20 11.07
CA GLU A 572 2.21 6.67 10.13
C GLU A 572 1.61 5.59 9.22
N CYS A 573 2.27 4.42 9.08
CA CYS A 573 1.91 3.44 8.06
C CYS A 573 0.51 2.79 8.23
N SER A 574 -0.26 3.14 9.25
CA SER A 574 -1.67 2.79 9.48
C SER A 574 -2.66 3.92 9.25
N ALA A 575 -2.23 5.10 8.80
CA ALA A 575 -3.08 6.26 8.63
C ALA A 575 -4.36 5.94 7.84
N GLY A 576 -5.49 6.32 8.41
CA GLY A 576 -6.81 6.23 7.83
C GLY A 576 -7.87 6.75 8.80
N ILE A 577 -9.14 6.47 8.50
CA ILE A 577 -10.34 6.98 9.20
C ILE A 577 -10.22 7.01 10.73
N PHE A 578 -9.77 5.93 11.37
CA PHE A 578 -9.71 5.85 12.83
C PHE A 578 -8.69 6.82 13.46
N ASP A 579 -7.65 7.24 12.73
CA ASP A 579 -6.77 8.31 13.21
C ASP A 579 -7.50 9.67 13.31
N LEU A 580 -8.53 9.92 12.48
CA LEU A 580 -9.36 11.13 12.56
C LEU A 580 -10.33 11.05 13.74
N ILE A 581 -10.99 9.89 13.91
CA ILE A 581 -11.91 9.63 15.03
C ILE A 581 -11.17 9.74 16.37
N GLU A 582 -9.99 9.12 16.49
CA GLU A 582 -9.10 9.24 17.67
C GLU A 582 -8.68 10.70 17.92
N SER A 583 -8.55 11.54 16.88
CA SER A 583 -8.22 12.96 17.01
C SER A 583 -9.39 13.78 17.54
N ASP A 584 -10.58 13.64 16.94
CA ASP A 584 -11.78 14.39 17.33
C ASP A 584 -12.24 14.04 18.75
N LEU A 585 -12.20 12.76 19.14
CA LEU A 585 -12.41 12.34 20.53
C LEU A 585 -11.36 12.97 21.47
N GLY A 586 -10.10 13.07 21.05
CA GLY A 586 -9.06 13.76 21.80
C GLY A 586 -9.28 15.26 21.97
N HIS A 587 -9.82 15.93 20.94
CA HIS A 587 -10.24 17.34 21.03
C HIS A 587 -11.40 17.54 22.00
N ILE A 588 -12.44 16.69 21.91
CA ILE A 588 -13.59 16.66 22.83
C ILE A 588 -13.10 16.50 24.28
N GLN A 589 -12.35 15.44 24.58
CA GLN A 589 -11.87 15.13 25.93
C GLN A 589 -10.98 16.26 26.50
N LYS A 590 -10.12 16.86 25.67
CA LYS A 590 -9.29 18.01 26.07
C LYS A 590 -10.15 19.24 26.39
N ALA A 591 -11.16 19.54 25.57
CA ALA A 591 -12.04 20.67 25.77
C ALA A 591 -12.91 20.51 27.02
N GLN A 592 -13.46 19.31 27.27
CA GLN A 592 -14.19 18.99 28.50
C GLN A 592 -13.34 19.21 29.76
N LYS A 593 -12.11 18.68 29.79
CA LYS A 593 -11.18 18.88 30.92
C LYS A 593 -10.82 20.36 31.13
N LEU A 594 -10.63 21.13 30.07
CA LEU A 594 -10.37 22.57 30.17
C LEU A 594 -11.59 23.35 30.71
N ILE A 595 -12.82 22.93 30.40
CA ILE A 595 -14.04 23.51 30.97
C ILE A 595 -14.12 23.24 32.48
N GLU A 596 -13.79 22.02 32.93
CA GLU A 596 -13.74 21.66 34.35
C GLU A 596 -12.64 22.43 35.11
N GLU A 597 -11.48 22.62 34.49
CA GLU A 597 -10.39 23.46 35.02
C GLU A 597 -10.79 24.95 35.12
N ILE A 598 -11.55 25.47 34.15
CA ILE A 598 -12.09 26.84 34.17
C ILE A 598 -13.11 27.01 35.30
N GLU A 599 -14.02 26.05 35.48
CA GLU A 599 -15.03 26.08 36.56
C GLU A 599 -14.38 25.98 37.95
N THR A 600 -13.31 25.21 38.08
CA THR A 600 -12.58 25.03 39.35
C THR A 600 -11.76 26.28 39.73
N ASN A 601 -11.17 26.97 38.74
CA ASN A 601 -10.22 28.07 38.99
C ASN A 601 -10.79 29.48 38.74
N GLY A 602 -12.08 29.61 38.37
CA GLY A 602 -12.73 30.92 38.14
C GLY A 602 -12.34 31.60 36.83
N GLY A 603 -12.25 30.84 35.73
CA GLY A 603 -11.86 31.35 34.40
C GLY A 603 -12.97 32.07 33.61
N ASP A 604 -12.59 32.56 32.43
CA ASP A 604 -13.45 33.38 31.56
C ASP A 604 -14.65 32.60 30.94
N ALA A 605 -15.80 33.25 30.91
CA ALA A 605 -17.02 32.76 30.28
C ALA A 605 -16.90 32.68 28.75
N GLY A 606 -16.19 33.61 28.10
CA GLY A 606 -15.93 33.57 26.65
C GLY A 606 -15.09 32.36 26.25
N GLN A 607 -14.03 32.07 27.00
CA GLN A 607 -13.21 30.87 26.86
C GLN A 607 -14.05 29.59 27.07
N LYS A 608 -14.93 29.57 28.08
CA LYS A 608 -15.86 28.44 28.33
C LYS A 608 -16.83 28.22 27.16
N ALA A 609 -17.44 29.29 26.64
CA ALA A 609 -18.33 29.27 25.48
C ALA A 609 -17.62 28.73 24.22
N GLY A 610 -16.39 29.19 23.96
CA GLY A 610 -15.57 28.72 22.85
C GLY A 610 -15.28 27.22 22.90
N LEU A 611 -14.89 26.71 24.08
CA LEU A 611 -14.64 25.28 24.29
C LEU A 611 -15.92 24.43 24.16
N LEU A 612 -17.07 24.94 24.61
CA LEU A 612 -18.36 24.25 24.44
C LEU A 612 -18.79 24.17 22.97
N LYS A 613 -18.60 25.24 22.19
CA LYS A 613 -18.80 25.23 20.73
C LYS A 613 -17.89 24.21 20.05
N ASP A 614 -16.62 24.12 20.46
CA ASP A 614 -15.70 23.11 19.93
C ASP A 614 -16.17 21.68 20.27
N VAL A 615 -16.66 21.41 21.49
CA VAL A 615 -17.24 20.10 21.84
C VAL A 615 -18.46 19.77 20.95
N VAL A 616 -19.36 20.72 20.69
CA VAL A 616 -20.50 20.51 19.77
C VAL A 616 -20.02 20.22 18.34
N PHE A 617 -19.03 20.97 17.83
CA PHE A 617 -18.48 20.77 16.49
C PHE A 617 -17.81 19.41 16.34
N TYR A 618 -16.84 19.07 17.19
CA TYR A 618 -16.16 17.77 17.11
C TYR A 618 -17.13 16.61 17.37
N SER A 619 -18.09 16.73 18.28
CA SER A 619 -19.13 15.69 18.47
C SER A 619 -20.03 15.52 17.24
N SER A 620 -20.27 16.59 16.48
CA SER A 620 -21.00 16.51 15.21
C SER A 620 -20.16 15.92 14.07
N ARG A 621 -18.83 16.05 14.12
CA ARG A 621 -17.90 15.60 13.08
C ARG A 621 -17.39 14.17 13.26
N VAL A 622 -17.13 13.76 14.50
CA VAL A 622 -16.31 12.59 14.88
C VAL A 622 -16.67 11.26 14.21
N LEU A 623 -17.94 11.00 13.88
CA LEU A 623 -18.37 9.79 13.19
C LEU A 623 -18.88 9.99 11.75
N LEU A 624 -18.89 11.21 11.19
CA LEU A 624 -19.28 11.45 9.78
C LEU A 624 -18.41 10.65 8.81
N VAL A 625 -17.13 10.54 9.13
CA VAL A 625 -16.15 9.76 8.37
C VAL A 625 -16.50 8.26 8.31
N SER A 626 -17.25 7.71 9.29
CA SER A 626 -17.79 6.33 9.23
C SER A 626 -18.86 6.14 8.16
N ARG A 627 -19.43 7.24 7.65
CA ARG A 627 -20.38 7.30 6.53
C ARG A 627 -19.70 7.72 5.21
N ALA A 628 -18.37 7.76 5.18
CA ALA A 628 -17.56 8.29 4.07
C ALA A 628 -17.82 9.78 3.74
N LEU A 629 -18.15 10.58 4.76
CA LEU A 629 -18.39 12.02 4.62
C LEU A 629 -17.25 12.82 5.26
N GLU A 630 -16.57 13.63 4.46
CA GLU A 630 -15.54 14.59 4.90
C GLU A 630 -16.05 16.02 4.66
N PRO A 631 -16.67 16.69 5.67
CA PRO A 631 -17.24 18.02 5.49
C PRO A 631 -16.16 19.08 5.29
N LYS A 632 -16.37 19.97 4.32
CA LYS A 632 -15.48 21.08 3.95
C LYS A 632 -15.76 22.34 4.77
N SER A 633 -16.87 22.39 5.49
CA SER A 633 -17.27 23.49 6.37
C SER A 633 -17.96 23.01 7.65
N VAL A 634 -18.04 23.88 8.66
CA VAL A 634 -18.80 23.63 9.91
C VAL A 634 -20.29 23.38 9.62
N GLN A 635 -20.89 24.17 8.73
CA GLN A 635 -22.29 24.03 8.32
C GLN A 635 -22.58 22.68 7.65
N GLU A 636 -21.67 22.22 6.80
CA GLU A 636 -21.76 20.92 6.14
C GLU A 636 -21.63 19.76 7.15
N ALA A 637 -20.76 19.89 8.16
CA ALA A 637 -20.66 18.92 9.24
C ALA A 637 -21.98 18.79 10.03
N TYR A 638 -22.61 19.91 10.40
CA TYR A 638 -23.91 19.90 11.08
C TYR A 638 -25.04 19.34 10.21
N ASN A 639 -25.03 19.61 8.91
CA ASN A 639 -26.02 19.07 7.97
C ASN A 639 -25.89 17.54 7.82
N TYR A 640 -24.68 17.02 7.62
CA TYR A 640 -24.46 15.56 7.59
C TYR A 640 -24.72 14.89 8.94
N PHE A 641 -24.48 15.58 10.06
CA PHE A 641 -24.82 15.05 11.38
C PHE A 641 -26.32 14.89 11.57
N ARG A 642 -27.10 15.89 11.15
CA ARG A 642 -28.57 15.80 11.10
C ARG A 642 -29.03 14.64 10.23
N GLU A 643 -28.51 14.54 9.01
CA GLU A 643 -28.92 13.52 8.05
C GLU A 643 -28.59 12.09 8.51
N HIS A 644 -27.38 11.85 9.01
CA HIS A 644 -26.90 10.48 9.25
C HIS A 644 -26.90 10.01 10.70
N PHE A 645 -27.08 10.91 11.68
CA PHE A 645 -27.10 10.57 13.11
C PHE A 645 -28.41 10.97 13.80
N ILE A 646 -28.96 12.15 13.55
CA ILE A 646 -30.22 12.57 14.18
C ILE A 646 -31.43 11.96 13.47
N ASN A 647 -31.54 12.12 12.15
CA ASN A 647 -32.68 11.62 11.36
C ASN A 647 -32.74 10.08 11.29
N THR A 648 -31.63 9.40 11.59
CA THR A 648 -31.53 7.93 11.68
C THR A 648 -31.82 7.38 13.08
N GLY A 649 -32.08 8.24 14.08
CA GLY A 649 -32.33 7.84 15.47
C GLY A 649 -31.08 7.40 16.25
N LEU A 650 -29.88 7.44 15.66
CA LEU A 650 -28.63 7.12 16.36
C LEU A 650 -28.31 8.16 17.45
N VAL A 651 -28.75 9.41 17.28
CA VAL A 651 -28.68 10.51 18.23
C VAL A 651 -30.08 11.11 18.36
N GLU A 652 -30.50 11.48 19.58
CA GLU A 652 -31.83 12.03 19.79
C GLU A 652 -32.03 13.36 19.04
N LYS A 653 -33.24 13.56 18.50
CA LYS A 653 -33.68 14.83 17.92
C LYS A 653 -33.65 15.99 18.92
N SER A 654 -33.59 15.70 20.22
CA SER A 654 -33.39 16.70 21.28
C SER A 654 -32.10 17.51 21.06
N PHE A 655 -31.01 16.91 20.58
CA PHE A 655 -29.69 17.56 20.45
C PHE A 655 -29.54 18.55 19.28
N ASP A 656 -30.51 18.60 18.34
CA ASP A 656 -30.49 19.56 17.21
C ASP A 656 -30.53 21.04 17.68
N ASP A 657 -31.01 21.31 18.89
CA ASP A 657 -30.99 22.65 19.47
C ASP A 657 -29.58 23.15 19.81
N LEU A 658 -28.64 22.25 20.15
CA LEU A 658 -27.25 22.59 20.41
C LEU A 658 -26.53 23.00 19.12
N LEU A 659 -26.81 22.30 18.01
CA LEU A 659 -26.28 22.63 16.69
C LEU A 659 -26.78 24.00 16.24
N LYS A 660 -28.08 24.29 16.42
CA LYS A 660 -28.69 25.59 16.07
C LYS A 660 -28.08 26.76 16.84
N ILE A 661 -27.70 26.57 18.10
CA ILE A 661 -26.99 27.57 18.90
C ILE A 661 -25.54 27.74 18.42
N ALA A 662 -24.87 26.64 18.05
CA ALA A 662 -23.54 26.71 17.45
C ALA A 662 -23.54 27.30 16.01
N GLU A 663 -24.68 27.32 15.33
CA GLU A 663 -24.89 27.96 14.02
C GLU A 663 -25.26 29.44 14.12
N SER A 664 -26.00 29.87 15.15
CA SER A 664 -26.37 31.27 15.35
C SER A 664 -25.19 32.15 15.78
N GLY A 665 -24.10 31.55 16.25
CA GLY A 665 -22.95 32.24 16.82
C GLY A 665 -23.09 32.61 18.31
N ASP A 666 -24.24 32.35 18.93
CA ASP A 666 -24.47 32.60 20.35
C ASP A 666 -23.90 31.47 21.22
N PHE A 667 -22.57 31.41 21.28
CA PHE A 667 -21.88 30.37 22.06
C PHE A 667 -22.10 30.52 23.57
N ASN A 668 -22.57 31.69 24.05
CA ASN A 668 -22.89 31.90 25.46
C ASN A 668 -24.12 31.07 25.87
N ALA A 669 -25.12 30.92 25.00
CA ALA A 669 -26.27 30.05 25.23
C ALA A 669 -25.93 28.54 25.26
N LEU A 670 -24.66 28.15 25.02
CA LEU A 670 -24.17 26.79 25.31
C LEU A 670 -23.75 26.61 26.77
N ILE A 671 -23.41 27.68 27.51
CA ILE A 671 -22.94 27.61 28.90
C ILE A 671 -24.01 26.97 29.79
N ASP A 672 -25.25 27.46 29.70
CA ASP A 672 -26.41 26.93 30.44
C ASP A 672 -26.86 25.54 29.94
N LYS A 673 -26.23 25.03 28.86
CA LYS A 673 -26.49 23.71 28.26
C LYS A 673 -25.27 22.78 28.34
N LYS A 674 -24.24 23.11 29.12
CA LYS A 674 -23.01 22.32 29.31
C LYS A 674 -23.28 20.82 29.41
N ASP A 675 -24.17 20.41 30.30
CA ASP A 675 -24.40 18.98 30.58
C ASP A 675 -25.04 18.26 29.39
N ARG A 676 -25.82 18.97 28.55
CA ARG A 676 -26.35 18.44 27.29
C ARG A 676 -25.29 18.39 26.19
N VAL A 677 -24.36 19.34 26.15
CA VAL A 677 -23.17 19.29 25.28
C VAL A 677 -22.26 18.10 25.67
N PHE A 678 -22.09 17.84 26.96
CA PHE A 678 -21.34 16.68 27.47
C PHE A 678 -22.10 15.35 27.25
N ALA A 679 -23.43 15.34 27.33
CA ALA A 679 -24.25 14.18 26.99
C ALA A 679 -24.19 13.84 25.48
N LEU A 680 -24.15 14.85 24.60
CA LEU A 680 -23.93 14.66 23.16
C LEU A 680 -22.57 14.00 22.91
N ALA A 681 -21.49 14.54 23.49
CA ALA A 681 -20.15 13.94 23.42
C ALA A 681 -20.15 12.48 23.93
N THR A 682 -20.78 12.22 25.07
CA THR A 682 -20.92 10.88 25.66
C THR A 682 -21.69 9.92 24.75
N ARG A 683 -22.76 10.36 24.08
CA ARG A 683 -23.50 9.55 23.10
C ARG A 683 -22.63 9.19 21.89
N MET A 684 -21.80 10.11 21.42
CA MET A 684 -20.90 9.88 20.30
C MET A 684 -19.74 8.95 20.64
N GLN A 685 -19.21 9.04 21.86
CA GLN A 685 -18.26 8.07 22.42
C GLN A 685 -18.89 6.67 22.50
N LEU A 686 -20.11 6.54 23.04
CA LEU A 686 -20.83 5.26 23.09
C LEU A 686 -21.04 4.65 21.70
N LEU A 687 -21.46 5.45 20.71
CA LEU A 687 -21.60 5.00 19.32
C LEU A 687 -20.26 4.51 18.76
N TYR A 688 -19.16 5.23 18.99
CA TYR A 688 -17.82 4.79 18.59
C TYR A 688 -17.46 3.45 19.23
N ASP A 689 -17.72 3.27 20.52
CA ASP A 689 -17.34 2.07 21.27
C ASP A 689 -18.09 0.83 20.77
N VAL A 690 -19.40 0.94 20.47
CA VAL A 690 -20.21 -0.15 19.90
C VAL A 690 -20.12 -0.30 18.37
N MET A 691 -19.32 0.55 17.69
CA MET A 691 -19.16 0.48 16.23
C MET A 691 -18.40 -0.79 15.78
N ASP A 692 -18.92 -1.50 14.80
CA ASP A 692 -18.32 -2.69 14.21
C ASP A 692 -17.22 -2.37 13.15
N PRO A 693 -16.45 -3.36 12.64
CA PRO A 693 -15.42 -3.11 11.63
C PRO A 693 -15.94 -2.70 10.24
N SER A 694 -17.25 -2.79 10.00
CA SER A 694 -17.96 -2.37 8.79
C SER A 694 -18.78 -1.08 8.99
N PHE A 695 -18.55 -0.36 10.11
CA PHE A 695 -19.18 0.92 10.46
C PHE A 695 -20.70 0.86 10.78
N ASN A 696 -21.21 -0.30 11.23
CA ASN A 696 -22.55 -0.40 11.84
C ASN A 696 -22.50 -0.17 13.35
N PHE A 697 -23.63 0.18 13.96
CA PHE A 697 -23.74 0.42 15.40
C PHE A 697 -24.63 -0.64 16.06
N GLN A 698 -24.11 -1.34 17.07
CA GLN A 698 -24.84 -2.39 17.80
C GLN A 698 -25.28 -1.85 19.16
N LEU A 699 -26.53 -1.40 19.29
CA LEU A 699 -27.02 -0.81 20.54
C LEU A 699 -27.44 -1.89 21.56
N PRO A 700 -27.26 -1.66 22.87
CA PRO A 700 -27.80 -2.54 23.91
C PRO A 700 -29.33 -2.63 23.79
N GLY A 701 -29.83 -3.83 23.55
CA GLY A 701 -31.24 -4.10 23.23
C GLY A 701 -31.44 -5.05 22.05
N GLY A 702 -30.42 -5.21 21.20
CA GLY A 702 -30.44 -6.16 20.07
C GLY A 702 -30.85 -5.54 18.73
N GLU A 703 -31.28 -4.28 18.71
CA GLU A 703 -31.47 -3.51 17.48
C GLU A 703 -30.09 -3.20 16.85
N VAL A 704 -29.79 -3.90 15.75
CA VAL A 704 -28.68 -3.55 14.87
C VAL A 704 -29.16 -2.46 13.91
N ILE A 705 -28.90 -1.21 14.26
CA ILE A 705 -29.06 -0.09 13.32
C ILE A 705 -27.88 -0.16 12.35
N THR A 706 -28.08 -0.90 11.26
CA THR A 706 -27.14 -0.94 10.13
C THR A 706 -26.96 0.45 9.54
N ALA A 707 -25.91 0.65 8.74
CA ALA A 707 -26.02 1.66 7.69
C ALA A 707 -27.30 1.37 6.85
N PRO A 708 -27.98 2.38 6.29
CA PRO A 708 -29.04 2.14 5.31
C PRO A 708 -28.54 1.14 4.26
N ALA A 709 -29.35 0.11 3.96
CA ALA A 709 -28.98 -0.97 3.05
C ALA A 709 -29.08 -0.53 1.56
N ASP A 710 -28.54 0.65 1.30
CA ASP A 710 -28.49 1.32 0.02
C ASP A 710 -27.43 2.44 0.15
N LYS A 711 -26.56 2.58 -0.84
CA LYS A 711 -25.71 3.77 -1.08
C LYS A 711 -24.50 3.99 -0.15
N VAL A 712 -23.49 3.13 -0.28
CA VAL A 712 -22.10 3.66 -0.44
C VAL A 712 -22.03 4.24 -1.86
N GLY A 713 -22.60 5.43 -2.03
CA GLY A 713 -22.81 6.07 -3.34
C GLY A 713 -24.18 6.75 -3.47
N MET A 714 -24.25 8.03 -3.11
CA MET A 714 -25.33 8.99 -3.39
C MET A 714 -26.72 8.70 -2.79
N THR A 715 -27.17 9.53 -1.86
CA THR A 715 -28.42 9.42 -1.06
C THR A 715 -29.72 9.36 -1.91
N ALA A 716 -30.81 8.77 -1.35
CA ALA A 716 -32.22 9.02 -1.72
C ALA A 716 -33.22 8.13 -0.93
N SER A 717 -34.16 8.76 -0.21
CA SER A 717 -35.52 8.31 0.25
C SER A 717 -35.86 9.02 1.58
N ALA A 718 -37.09 9.17 2.08
CA ALA A 718 -38.46 9.04 1.56
C ALA A 718 -39.26 10.30 2.07
N SER A 719 -40.58 10.46 2.17
CA SER A 719 -41.85 9.74 1.86
C SER A 719 -42.96 10.85 1.77
N ALA A 720 -44.29 10.70 1.67
CA ALA A 720 -45.26 9.60 1.52
C ALA A 720 -46.39 10.14 0.57
N THR A 721 -47.73 9.91 0.62
CA THR A 721 -48.68 9.16 1.49
C THR A 721 -50.00 8.92 0.71
N ALA A 722 -50.91 8.11 1.28
CA ALA A 722 -52.34 7.99 0.94
C ALA A 722 -52.74 7.31 -0.39
N ALA A 723 -53.89 6.63 -0.38
CA ALA A 723 -54.32 5.67 -1.40
C ALA A 723 -55.69 6.00 -2.02
N LYS A 724 -55.95 5.49 -3.26
CA LYS A 724 -57.16 4.72 -3.63
C LYS A 724 -57.20 4.29 -5.12
N THR A 725 -57.84 3.14 -5.36
CA THR A 725 -58.53 2.64 -6.59
C THR A 725 -57.90 2.71 -7.99
N ALA A 726 -57.53 1.51 -8.49
CA ALA A 726 -58.02 0.84 -9.72
C ALA A 726 -58.02 1.51 -11.12
N VAL A 727 -57.16 0.98 -12.00
CA VAL A 727 -57.40 0.45 -13.38
C VAL A 727 -58.31 1.22 -14.36
N GLN A 728 -57.72 1.72 -15.48
CA GLN A 728 -58.15 1.37 -16.86
C GLN A 728 -57.13 1.80 -17.95
N ASP A 729 -57.16 1.07 -19.07
CA ASP A 729 -56.30 1.12 -20.27
C ASP A 729 -56.81 2.12 -21.35
N ALA A 730 -56.10 2.51 -22.43
CA ALA A 730 -54.67 2.56 -22.79
C ALA A 730 -54.51 3.41 -24.09
N VAL A 731 -53.26 3.56 -24.59
CA VAL A 731 -52.85 4.28 -25.82
C VAL A 731 -52.89 5.82 -25.69
N ALA A 732 -52.00 6.51 -26.43
CA ALA A 732 -51.69 7.94 -26.32
C ALA A 732 -51.19 8.37 -24.91
N GLY A 733 -50.17 7.67 -24.41
CA GLY A 733 -49.56 7.92 -23.11
C GLY A 733 -48.97 9.33 -22.96
N LYS A 734 -49.70 10.21 -22.28
CA LYS A 734 -49.20 11.47 -21.73
C LYS A 734 -48.03 11.17 -20.76
N PRO A 735 -46.92 11.94 -20.78
CA PRO A 735 -45.80 11.69 -19.88
C PRO A 735 -46.24 11.73 -18.41
N ALA A 736 -45.84 10.71 -17.65
CA ALA A 736 -46.16 10.52 -16.23
C ALA A 736 -45.48 11.57 -15.34
N ALA A 737 -44.36 12.14 -15.81
CA ALA A 737 -43.77 13.35 -15.28
C ALA A 737 -43.10 14.15 -16.41
N VAL A 738 -43.08 15.49 -16.25
CA VAL A 738 -42.34 16.44 -17.09
C VAL A 738 -41.38 17.21 -16.19
N LYS A 739 -40.11 17.38 -16.59
CA LYS A 739 -39.05 17.96 -15.74
C LYS A 739 -38.11 18.86 -16.53
N ASP A 740 -38.00 20.12 -16.10
CA ASP A 740 -37.01 21.04 -16.65
C ASP A 740 -35.66 20.85 -15.92
N PHE A 741 -34.61 20.50 -16.69
CA PHE A 741 -33.24 20.38 -16.22
C PHE A 741 -32.28 21.31 -16.98
N ARG A 742 -32.81 22.38 -17.59
CA ARG A 742 -31.99 23.46 -18.17
C ARG A 742 -31.20 24.18 -17.09
N GLY A 743 -30.01 24.66 -17.45
CA GLY A 743 -29.03 25.19 -16.51
C GLY A 743 -28.39 24.14 -15.58
N VAL A 744 -28.57 22.84 -15.84
CA VAL A 744 -27.95 21.76 -15.05
C VAL A 744 -26.84 21.09 -15.85
N GLY A 745 -25.59 21.32 -15.43
CA GLY A 745 -24.41 20.71 -16.06
C GLY A 745 -24.36 19.19 -15.96
N CYS A 746 -23.63 18.57 -16.90
CA CYS A 746 -23.27 17.15 -16.85
C CYS A 746 -22.31 16.89 -15.66
N PRO A 747 -22.41 15.77 -14.91
CA PRO A 747 -23.37 14.66 -15.03
C PRO A 747 -24.69 14.86 -14.25
N MET A 748 -24.90 16.02 -13.60
CA MET A 748 -26.04 16.20 -12.70
C MET A 748 -27.40 16.21 -13.41
N ASN A 749 -27.46 16.55 -14.69
CA ASN A 749 -28.66 16.37 -15.52
C ASN A 749 -29.02 14.89 -15.72
N PHE A 750 -28.05 14.01 -15.96
CA PHE A 750 -28.26 12.56 -16.02
C PHE A 750 -28.67 12.00 -14.66
N VAL A 751 -27.97 12.39 -13.58
CA VAL A 751 -28.33 11.99 -12.20
C VAL A 751 -29.76 12.38 -11.85
N LYS A 752 -30.19 13.62 -12.17
CA LYS A 752 -31.59 14.04 -11.96
C LYS A 752 -32.57 13.26 -12.84
N THR A 753 -32.22 12.99 -14.09
CA THR A 753 -33.02 12.14 -15.00
C THR A 753 -33.22 10.74 -14.42
N LYS A 754 -32.16 10.10 -13.93
CA LYS A 754 -32.20 8.80 -13.24
C LYS A 754 -33.05 8.85 -11.97
N ILE A 755 -32.95 9.90 -11.16
CA ILE A 755 -33.75 10.08 -9.94
C ILE A 755 -35.25 10.18 -10.25
N GLU A 756 -35.65 10.82 -11.36
CA GLU A 756 -37.05 10.89 -11.75
C GLU A 756 -37.53 9.59 -12.43
N LEU A 757 -36.71 8.94 -13.27
CA LEU A 757 -37.00 7.59 -13.80
C LEU A 757 -37.15 6.57 -12.66
N ALA A 758 -36.37 6.66 -11.59
CA ALA A 758 -36.49 5.78 -10.44
C ALA A 758 -37.89 5.84 -9.79
N LYS A 759 -38.55 7.01 -9.80
CA LYS A 759 -39.89 7.24 -9.22
C LYS A 759 -41.04 6.72 -10.08
N LEU A 760 -40.81 6.53 -11.38
CA LEU A 760 -41.80 6.03 -12.33
C LEU A 760 -41.92 4.49 -12.30
N LYS A 761 -43.02 3.95 -12.80
CA LYS A 761 -43.24 2.50 -12.98
C LYS A 761 -42.62 2.03 -14.30
N PRO A 762 -42.34 0.72 -14.46
CA PRO A 762 -42.06 0.14 -15.78
C PRO A 762 -43.07 0.59 -16.83
N HIS A 763 -42.57 0.93 -18.02
CA HIS A 763 -43.31 1.44 -19.18
C HIS A 763 -43.92 2.85 -19.06
N ASP A 764 -43.85 3.54 -17.91
CA ASP A 764 -44.16 4.97 -17.80
C ASP A 764 -43.18 5.82 -18.64
N ILE A 765 -43.63 6.99 -19.11
CA ILE A 765 -42.83 7.92 -19.91
C ILE A 765 -42.47 9.16 -19.07
N LEU A 766 -41.17 9.45 -18.94
CA LEU A 766 -40.63 10.73 -18.47
C LEU A 766 -40.39 11.66 -19.67
N GLU A 767 -40.73 12.94 -19.52
CA GLU A 767 -40.29 14.02 -20.41
C GLU A 767 -39.29 14.90 -19.66
N ILE A 768 -38.12 15.16 -20.26
CA ILE A 768 -37.10 16.07 -19.71
C ILE A 768 -36.74 17.17 -20.70
N TYR A 769 -36.40 18.36 -20.18
CA TYR A 769 -35.81 19.46 -20.95
C TYR A 769 -34.32 19.61 -20.61
N LEU A 770 -33.47 19.75 -21.63
CA LEU A 770 -32.01 19.82 -21.54
C LEU A 770 -31.45 20.96 -22.40
N ASP A 771 -30.32 21.54 -22.01
CA ASP A 771 -29.59 22.52 -22.82
C ASP A 771 -28.84 21.86 -24.00
N ASP A 772 -28.34 22.68 -24.94
CA ASP A 772 -27.43 22.23 -26.00
C ASP A 772 -26.08 21.69 -25.46
N GLY A 773 -25.42 20.85 -26.26
CA GLY A 773 -24.10 20.29 -25.96
C GLY A 773 -24.15 19.12 -24.98
N ALA A 774 -23.21 19.10 -24.03
CA ALA A 774 -22.99 17.96 -23.13
C ALA A 774 -24.25 17.39 -22.43
N PRO A 775 -25.29 18.17 -22.04
CA PRO A 775 -26.54 17.60 -21.52
C PRO A 775 -27.25 16.68 -22.50
N ILE A 776 -27.57 17.16 -23.71
CA ILE A 776 -28.29 16.38 -24.73
C ILE A 776 -27.42 15.30 -25.38
N GLU A 777 -26.10 15.50 -25.44
CA GLU A 777 -25.16 14.51 -25.99
C GLU A 777 -25.06 13.26 -25.10
N ASN A 778 -25.02 13.43 -23.77
CA ASN A 778 -24.72 12.33 -22.83
C ASN A 778 -25.96 11.69 -22.21
N VAL A 779 -26.95 12.48 -21.74
CA VAL A 779 -28.12 11.95 -21.00
C VAL A 779 -28.86 10.84 -21.77
N PRO A 780 -29.18 10.99 -23.07
CA PRO A 780 -29.88 9.94 -23.81
C PRO A 780 -29.01 8.71 -24.10
N GLY A 781 -27.69 8.84 -24.09
CA GLY A 781 -26.75 7.71 -24.18
C GLY A 781 -26.83 6.87 -22.92
N SER A 782 -26.48 7.46 -21.78
CA SER A 782 -26.45 6.78 -20.47
C SER A 782 -27.80 6.23 -20.03
N VAL A 783 -28.92 6.88 -20.42
CA VAL A 783 -30.28 6.34 -20.21
C VAL A 783 -30.51 5.01 -20.95
N ARG A 784 -29.93 4.81 -22.14
CA ARG A 784 -30.03 3.53 -22.87
C ARG A 784 -29.12 2.46 -22.27
N GLU A 785 -27.97 2.86 -21.75
CA GLU A 785 -27.01 1.97 -21.07
C GLU A 785 -27.59 1.41 -19.77
N GLU A 786 -28.43 2.18 -19.06
CA GLU A 786 -29.25 1.71 -17.93
C GLU A 786 -30.51 0.93 -18.37
N GLY A 787 -30.60 0.52 -19.64
CA GLY A 787 -31.66 -0.31 -20.18
C GLY A 787 -32.98 0.41 -20.46
N HIS A 788 -33.07 1.72 -20.27
CA HIS A 788 -34.30 2.49 -20.49
C HIS A 788 -34.43 2.97 -21.96
N LYS A 789 -35.67 3.07 -22.45
CA LYS A 789 -35.96 3.25 -23.87
C LYS A 789 -36.27 4.72 -24.20
N VAL A 790 -35.27 5.43 -24.73
CA VAL A 790 -35.48 6.78 -25.29
C VAL A 790 -36.41 6.70 -26.49
N LEU A 791 -37.61 7.27 -26.37
CA LEU A 791 -38.66 7.27 -27.39
C LEU A 791 -38.50 8.41 -28.41
N ALA A 792 -38.05 9.59 -27.96
CA ALA A 792 -37.84 10.75 -28.83
C ALA A 792 -36.79 11.70 -28.26
N GLN A 793 -36.12 12.43 -29.15
CA GLN A 793 -35.25 13.57 -28.87
C GLN A 793 -35.61 14.65 -29.89
N LYS A 794 -35.98 15.87 -29.46
CA LYS A 794 -36.40 16.96 -30.34
C LYS A 794 -35.91 18.30 -29.80
N LYS A 795 -35.38 19.16 -30.66
CA LYS A 795 -35.09 20.55 -30.29
C LYS A 795 -36.36 21.40 -30.39
N VAL A 796 -36.64 22.19 -29.35
CA VAL A 796 -37.82 23.04 -29.21
C VAL A 796 -37.35 24.43 -28.76
N GLY A 797 -37.13 25.33 -29.73
CA GLY A 797 -36.58 26.65 -29.45
C GLY A 797 -35.13 26.61 -28.93
N ASP A 798 -34.94 27.06 -27.69
CA ASP A 798 -33.65 27.20 -27.01
C ASP A 798 -33.14 25.89 -26.35
N HIS A 799 -33.93 24.81 -26.35
CA HIS A 799 -33.63 23.60 -25.59
C HIS A 799 -34.05 22.31 -26.31
N TRP A 800 -33.72 21.17 -25.70
CA TRP A 800 -34.06 19.84 -26.17
C TRP A 800 -35.06 19.14 -25.25
N THR A 801 -36.14 18.63 -25.83
CA THR A 801 -37.10 17.74 -25.20
C THR A 801 -36.68 16.28 -25.46
N VAL A 802 -36.56 15.47 -24.40
CA VAL A 802 -36.31 14.03 -24.51
C VAL A 802 -37.43 13.25 -23.82
N LEU A 803 -38.04 12.32 -24.55
CA LEU A 803 -39.03 11.38 -24.03
C LEU A 803 -38.35 10.04 -23.75
N ILE A 804 -38.47 9.54 -22.52
CA ILE A 804 -37.82 8.33 -22.03
C ILE A 804 -38.88 7.41 -21.44
N GLN A 805 -39.05 6.22 -22.01
CA GLN A 805 -39.85 5.17 -21.40
C GLN A 805 -38.99 4.33 -20.46
N LYS A 806 -39.36 4.26 -19.19
CA LYS A 806 -38.76 3.33 -18.24
C LYS A 806 -38.99 1.90 -18.72
N GLN A 807 -37.98 1.03 -18.59
CA GLN A 807 -38.16 -0.42 -18.68
C GLN A 807 -38.11 -0.98 -17.26
#